data_AF-A0A1C5QA98-F1
#
_entry.id   AF-A0A1C5QA98-F1
#
_cell.length_a   1.000
_cell.length_b   1.000
_cell.length_c   1.000
_cell.angle_alpha   90.00
_cell.angle_beta   90.00
_cell.angle_gamma   90.00
#
_symmetry.space_group_name_H-M   'P 1'
#
loop_
_entity.id
_entity.type
_entity.pdbx_description
1 polymer ?
#
loop_
_entity_poly.entity_id
_entity_poly.type
_entity_poly.pdbx_seq_one_letter_code
_entity_poly.pdbx_strand_id
1 'polypeptide(L)'
;MKKRVVAIMLSLTMCLSMAAEASAASEADFTAETAAADVSEVAVFDDTADEGSSDDAVVVEPDDTGADDVQIDMGSDEDTSTDDAKETNEQESEVDAFSSEDEAVDMQIYGLDETTGSEDSSDQIAAEWLDGQEAAVKENRWIEENGKWKLEKPVAKPVVVQSEESAEAPAAENASDDEVLVASEENQDAEIAIESQDEASAETAESQDAAAAQATSPYFTSADGLVKVTTMNTDSANTELAEGYYTFDEDGYLVTGRSQVENDYYYFKTSDEVNVTKDLGTDAITPYNSELGQKITNAWKWNAADQVFNYYGSDGKQETIAPNKIYTIDGDSYFLLSGGKPYVGTRTIDKAIYSFSNAANSSDIPGKMVRNAWVGENTKHGVQWRYFGSDGCYQKKGIGAYKVLADSNNYYLLDANGYLIKGKMVKAANKYYYMSKKNGVVYREKLVKSGKYRYYFTSDGRRATWKNRWALCKGAGNRYYYFGKTAGRVQEKKGIQKVTVKGKFKGWFYFSKKGNMVLNKWVSGRYYKADGSMASGLTKIGSRYYFFQRSTPKAYRGKVYKSKWIKFNKKYYCASKNGILYVNGWRRVSCGGHKYYFYFKDCVAQTNQKIKRGDVYGTLDGRGRFIESGWVVVNSSRNLVRYMDPKTGKYVKNTIKEINGIQYRFDKNGYRVNDRTKEVKRSKYYLSCDRVNGVMTVYADQKRTIPIKTIRVSVGNPTTLTPAGTFTVKRSLRWQPLMGPSWGQYGSHVVGGIYVHSVACGEKNDHNLPVGEYLRLGNPASHGCIRCCVADAKWVFDNCNGSEIKIYDGIYKSDEALKGPLGRKALTPLRGAKNFDPTDPAYN
;
A
#
# COMPACT_ATOMS: atom_id res chain seq x y z
N MET A 1 56.21 -21.17 27.55
CA MET A 1 57.32 -20.71 28.42
C MET A 1 56.74 -19.83 29.54
N LYS A 2 57.33 -19.86 30.76
CA LYS A 2 57.22 -18.92 31.91
C LYS A 2 55.83 -18.25 32.16
N LYS A 3 55.05 -18.62 33.19
CA LYS A 3 55.17 -18.23 34.64
C LYS A 3 55.17 -16.69 34.84
N ARG A 4 54.40 -16.07 35.74
CA ARG A 4 53.78 -16.55 37.02
C ARG A 4 52.79 -15.50 37.63
N VAL A 5 51.97 -15.93 38.63
CA VAL A 5 51.48 -15.17 39.83
C VAL A 5 50.35 -14.13 39.65
N VAL A 6 49.31 -13.98 40.52
CA VAL A 6 48.69 -14.86 41.57
C VAL A 6 47.35 -14.23 42.08
N ALA A 7 46.62 -14.96 42.94
CA ALA A 7 45.65 -14.49 43.96
C ALA A 7 44.12 -14.57 43.71
N ILE A 8 43.51 -15.52 44.45
CA ILE A 8 42.18 -15.48 45.11
C ILE A 8 40.95 -15.71 44.21
N MET A 9 40.70 -17.00 43.98
CA MET A 9 39.37 -17.61 43.87
C MET A 9 39.39 -18.86 44.76
N LEU A 10 38.86 -18.78 45.99
CA LEU A 10 38.57 -19.98 46.80
C LEU A 10 37.61 -19.67 47.98
N SER A 11 36.33 -20.01 47.83
CA SER A 11 35.44 -20.60 48.85
C SER A 11 33.96 -20.40 48.47
N LEU A 12 33.33 -21.41 47.88
CA LEU A 12 32.25 -22.18 48.50
C LEU A 12 31.67 -23.18 47.48
N THR A 13 31.82 -24.48 47.77
CA THR A 13 31.11 -25.55 47.08
C THR A 13 30.53 -26.48 48.14
N MET A 14 29.21 -26.68 48.10
CA MET A 14 28.42 -27.80 48.66
C MET A 14 28.68 -28.28 50.10
N CYS A 15 27.61 -28.30 50.91
CA CYS A 15 27.09 -29.56 51.47
C CYS A 15 25.63 -29.43 51.94
N LEU A 16 24.94 -30.56 52.02
CA LEU A 16 23.53 -30.74 52.45
C LEU A 16 23.46 -31.24 53.91
N SER A 17 22.22 -31.50 54.40
CA SER A 17 21.82 -32.10 55.70
C SER A 17 21.63 -31.09 56.86
N MET A 18 20.42 -30.90 57.40
CA MET A 18 19.68 -31.68 58.45
C MET A 18 20.24 -31.42 59.87
N ALA A 19 19.47 -31.31 60.95
CA ALA A 19 18.01 -31.32 61.20
C ALA A 19 17.68 -30.43 62.44
N ALA A 20 16.50 -29.81 62.53
CA ALA A 20 15.36 -30.15 63.42
C ALA A 20 15.48 -29.82 64.92
N GLU A 21 14.56 -28.98 65.42
CA GLU A 21 13.93 -28.89 66.76
C GLU A 21 12.93 -27.70 66.70
N ALA A 22 11.73 -27.68 67.30
CA ALA A 22 10.90 -28.74 67.88
C ALA A 22 9.41 -28.34 67.78
N SER A 23 8.51 -29.31 68.01
CA SER A 23 7.04 -29.21 67.90
C SER A 23 6.37 -28.37 69.00
N ALA A 24 5.22 -27.73 68.67
CA ALA A 24 4.00 -27.81 69.48
C ALA A 24 2.75 -27.40 68.65
N ALA A 25 1.63 -28.08 68.86
CA ALA A 25 0.41 -27.96 68.06
C ALA A 25 -0.69 -27.14 68.74
N SER A 26 -1.68 -26.68 67.96
CA SER A 26 -3.10 -27.04 68.19
C SER A 26 -3.99 -26.55 67.04
N GLU A 27 -4.79 -27.47 66.50
CA GLU A 27 -6.04 -27.13 65.79
C GLU A 27 -7.18 -27.09 66.81
N ALA A 28 -8.19 -26.25 66.57
CA ALA A 28 -9.61 -26.63 66.74
C ALA A 28 -10.55 -25.54 66.19
N ASP A 29 -11.51 -26.01 65.39
CA ASP A 29 -12.79 -25.41 64.98
C ASP A 29 -13.50 -24.49 65.99
N PHE A 30 -14.29 -23.51 65.50
CA PHE A 30 -15.75 -23.72 65.33
C PHE A 30 -16.44 -22.65 64.45
N THR A 31 -17.67 -22.97 64.03
CA THR A 31 -18.50 -22.32 63.00
C THR A 31 -19.53 -21.30 63.52
N ALA A 32 -19.96 -20.38 62.64
CA ALA A 32 -21.30 -19.75 62.48
C ALA A 32 -21.13 -18.48 61.61
N GLU A 33 -21.69 -18.25 60.42
CA GLU A 33 -23.04 -18.44 59.82
C GLU A 33 -24.02 -17.26 60.05
N THR A 34 -24.72 -16.86 58.96
CA THR A 34 -25.84 -15.89 58.85
C THR A 34 -25.47 -14.39 58.98
N ALA A 35 -26.14 -13.42 58.33
CA ALA A 35 -27.28 -13.46 57.40
C ALA A 35 -27.13 -12.40 56.27
N ALA A 36 -27.98 -12.50 55.24
CA ALA A 36 -27.97 -11.64 54.05
C ALA A 36 -28.82 -10.35 54.18
N ALA A 37 -28.63 -9.44 53.22
CA ALA A 37 -29.66 -8.50 52.77
C ALA A 37 -29.56 -8.28 51.25
N ASP A 38 -30.62 -8.64 50.54
CA ASP A 38 -30.89 -8.30 49.13
C ASP A 38 -31.13 -6.79 48.96
N VAL A 39 -30.90 -6.24 47.77
CA VAL A 39 -31.96 -5.94 46.76
C VAL A 39 -31.30 -5.74 45.39
N SER A 40 -31.95 -6.25 44.35
CA SER A 40 -31.63 -6.18 42.93
C SER A 40 -31.75 -4.78 42.29
N GLU A 41 -31.05 -4.58 41.15
CA GLU A 41 -31.78 -4.34 39.90
C GLU A 41 -30.97 -4.79 38.67
N VAL A 42 -31.67 -5.00 37.56
CA VAL A 42 -31.25 -5.82 36.42
C VAL A 42 -31.29 -5.02 35.12
N ALA A 43 -30.27 -5.19 34.26
CA ALA A 43 -30.39 -4.90 32.83
C ALA A 43 -29.60 -5.93 32.02
N VAL A 44 -30.31 -6.93 31.50
CA VAL A 44 -29.80 -8.00 30.63
C VAL A 44 -29.56 -7.44 29.22
N PHE A 45 -28.49 -7.88 28.56
CA PHE A 45 -28.58 -8.24 27.14
C PHE A 45 -27.69 -9.45 26.86
N ASP A 46 -28.19 -10.29 25.95
CA ASP A 46 -28.03 -11.74 25.99
C ASP A 46 -26.74 -12.27 25.30
N ASP A 47 -26.30 -13.43 25.76
CA ASP A 47 -25.21 -14.23 25.20
C ASP A 47 -25.81 -15.35 24.33
N THR A 48 -25.23 -15.64 23.17
CA THR A 48 -25.40 -16.97 22.56
C THR A 48 -24.03 -17.58 22.31
N ALA A 49 -23.70 -18.55 23.15
CA ALA A 49 -22.46 -19.30 23.13
C ALA A 49 -22.33 -20.22 21.91
N ASP A 50 -21.10 -20.66 21.65
CA ASP A 50 -20.84 -22.02 21.18
C ASP A 50 -19.62 -22.55 21.94
N GLU A 51 -19.83 -23.58 22.76
CA GLU A 51 -18.77 -24.25 23.50
C GLU A 51 -18.03 -25.27 22.61
N GLY A 52 -16.80 -25.63 22.95
CA GLY A 52 -16.16 -26.72 22.21
C GLY A 52 -14.70 -27.02 22.52
N SER A 53 -14.50 -27.84 23.55
CA SER A 53 -13.29 -28.67 23.77
C SER A 53 -11.98 -27.93 24.04
N SER A 54 -11.60 -27.96 25.32
CA SER A 54 -10.21 -28.07 25.74
C SER A 54 -9.49 -29.22 25.02
N ASP A 55 -8.19 -29.04 24.77
CA ASP A 55 -7.21 -30.12 24.82
C ASP A 55 -5.80 -29.50 24.90
N ASP A 56 -5.07 -29.85 25.95
CA ASP A 56 -3.77 -29.26 26.23
C ASP A 56 -2.70 -29.74 25.25
N ALA A 57 -2.06 -28.78 24.58
CA ALA A 57 -0.76 -28.99 23.97
C ALA A 57 0.26 -28.24 24.83
N VAL A 58 1.05 -28.98 25.62
CA VAL A 58 2.16 -28.43 26.41
C VAL A 58 3.14 -27.72 25.46
N VAL A 59 3.07 -26.39 25.43
CA VAL A 59 4.01 -25.55 24.69
C VAL A 59 5.11 -25.13 25.65
N VAL A 60 6.28 -25.74 25.49
CA VAL A 60 7.52 -25.24 26.13
C VAL A 60 7.84 -23.88 25.50
N GLU A 61 7.54 -22.78 26.21
CA GLU A 61 8.03 -21.46 25.83
C GLU A 61 9.53 -21.38 26.19
N PRO A 62 10.42 -20.98 25.26
CA PRO A 62 11.84 -20.85 25.56
C PRO A 62 12.12 -19.58 26.36
N ASP A 63 12.66 -19.74 27.57
CA ASP A 63 13.24 -18.64 28.34
C ASP A 63 14.52 -18.12 27.67
N ASP A 64 14.35 -17.08 26.86
CA ASP A 64 15.43 -16.23 26.36
C ASP A 64 15.11 -14.79 26.78
N THR A 65 15.98 -14.16 27.57
CA THR A 65 15.80 -12.83 28.17
C THR A 65 16.11 -11.68 27.21
N GLY A 66 16.51 -11.97 25.97
CA GLY A 66 16.81 -10.96 24.94
C GLY A 66 15.58 -10.29 24.30
N ALA A 67 14.98 -9.30 24.97
CA ALA A 67 13.97 -8.41 24.38
C ALA A 67 14.08 -6.96 24.93
N ASP A 68 14.34 -5.97 24.06
CA ASP A 68 14.56 -4.56 24.46
C ASP A 68 13.29 -3.81 24.95
N ASP A 69 12.14 -4.47 25.03
CA ASP A 69 10.88 -3.96 25.59
C ASP A 69 10.68 -4.42 27.05
N VAL A 70 11.07 -3.55 27.99
CA VAL A 70 10.97 -3.80 29.43
C VAL A 70 9.57 -3.45 29.93
N GLN A 71 8.93 -4.41 30.57
CA GLN A 71 7.73 -4.16 31.39
C GLN A 71 8.18 -3.47 32.66
N ILE A 72 7.58 -2.32 32.96
CA ILE A 72 7.84 -1.57 34.18
C ILE A 72 6.62 -1.65 35.08
N ASP A 73 6.83 -1.99 36.35
CA ASP A 73 5.92 -1.58 37.40
C ASP A 73 6.29 -0.16 37.83
N MET A 74 5.30 0.70 38.04
CA MET A 74 5.49 2.11 38.39
C MET A 74 5.30 2.32 39.90
N GLY A 75 5.83 1.38 40.69
CA GLY A 75 5.93 1.44 42.14
C GLY A 75 7.29 1.96 42.60
N SER A 76 7.29 2.63 43.77
CA SER A 76 8.38 3.34 44.46
C SER A 76 9.11 4.46 43.68
N ASP A 77 9.26 5.61 44.32
CA ASP A 77 9.93 6.81 43.78
C ASP A 77 11.43 6.80 44.07
N GLU A 78 12.24 6.77 43.00
CA GLU A 78 13.65 7.13 43.00
C GLU A 78 13.88 8.11 41.85
N ASP A 79 14.45 9.27 42.17
CA ASP A 79 14.74 10.38 41.26
C ASP A 79 16.24 10.42 40.95
N THR A 80 16.59 10.48 39.66
CA THR A 80 17.84 11.07 39.19
C THR A 80 17.56 11.82 37.88
N SER A 81 18.00 13.08 37.81
CA SER A 81 17.81 13.97 36.66
C SER A 81 19.13 14.62 36.24
N THR A 82 19.35 14.72 34.94
CA THR A 82 20.31 15.63 34.32
C THR A 82 19.79 16.09 32.96
N ASP A 83 19.66 17.41 32.81
CA ASP A 83 19.50 18.17 31.56
C ASP A 83 20.86 18.23 30.81
N ASP A 84 21.09 18.78 29.60
CA ASP A 84 20.31 19.50 28.56
C ASP A 84 21.06 19.20 27.21
N ALA A 85 20.44 18.96 26.05
CA ALA A 85 19.91 19.92 25.05
C ALA A 85 20.95 20.82 24.33
N LYS A 86 20.93 20.78 22.98
CA LYS A 86 21.36 21.90 22.10
C LYS A 86 20.72 21.79 20.71
N GLU A 87 20.12 22.89 20.24
CA GLU A 87 19.56 23.09 18.88
C GLU A 87 20.56 23.82 17.98
N THR A 88 20.33 23.82 16.65
CA THR A 88 20.53 24.99 15.76
C THR A 88 19.68 24.89 14.48
N ASN A 89 19.36 26.06 13.92
CA ASN A 89 18.40 26.38 12.85
C ASN A 89 18.88 26.20 11.39
N GLU A 90 17.89 26.17 10.46
CA GLU A 90 17.73 26.93 9.17
C GLU A 90 18.92 27.01 8.16
N GLN A 91 18.79 27.37 6.86
CA GLN A 91 17.75 28.10 6.10
C GLN A 91 17.79 27.75 4.58
N GLU A 92 16.88 28.33 3.78
CA GLU A 92 16.71 28.18 2.31
C GLU A 92 17.59 29.17 1.47
N SER A 93 17.77 28.91 0.16
CA SER A 93 17.66 29.93 -0.92
C SER A 93 17.75 29.33 -2.35
N GLU A 94 17.23 30.08 -3.34
CA GLU A 94 17.10 29.72 -4.77
C GLU A 94 18.13 30.44 -5.70
N VAL A 95 17.93 30.28 -7.01
CA VAL A 95 18.24 31.11 -8.22
C VAL A 95 19.48 30.84 -9.10
N ASP A 96 19.14 30.61 -10.40
CA ASP A 96 19.70 31.05 -11.70
C ASP A 96 21.21 30.92 -12.04
N ALA A 97 21.68 30.45 -13.21
CA ALA A 97 21.23 30.33 -14.62
C ALA A 97 21.79 31.40 -15.61
N PHE A 98 22.73 30.98 -16.47
CA PHE A 98 23.01 31.33 -17.90
C PHE A 98 24.35 30.64 -18.28
N SER A 99 24.59 30.06 -19.47
CA SER A 99 24.72 30.61 -20.83
C SER A 99 25.07 29.40 -21.75
N SER A 100 24.82 29.29 -23.06
CA SER A 100 24.08 30.08 -24.07
C SER A 100 23.93 29.25 -25.36
N GLU A 101 22.91 29.55 -26.19
CA GLU A 101 22.89 29.65 -27.69
C GLU A 101 23.38 28.43 -28.54
N ASP A 102 22.80 28.03 -29.68
CA ASP A 102 21.63 28.47 -30.49
C ASP A 102 21.16 27.24 -31.35
N GLU A 103 19.87 27.00 -31.60
CA GLU A 103 19.03 27.44 -32.75
C GLU A 103 19.60 27.13 -34.17
N ALA A 104 18.85 26.71 -35.22
CA ALA A 104 17.54 26.03 -35.34
C ALA A 104 17.30 25.54 -36.81
N VAL A 105 16.27 24.68 -37.00
CA VAL A 105 15.46 24.35 -38.22
C VAL A 105 16.06 24.13 -39.65
N ASP A 106 15.91 22.87 -40.11
CA ASP A 106 14.98 22.37 -41.18
C ASP A 106 15.18 22.53 -42.73
N MET A 107 14.84 21.41 -43.40
CA MET A 107 14.23 21.16 -44.73
C MET A 107 14.78 21.72 -46.09
N GLN A 108 15.47 20.81 -46.83
CA GLN A 108 15.19 20.32 -48.20
C GLN A 108 15.03 21.24 -49.45
N ILE A 109 15.62 20.75 -50.58
CA ILE A 109 15.29 20.91 -52.03
C ILE A 109 16.19 21.82 -52.94
N TYR A 110 17.01 21.13 -53.76
CA TYR A 110 17.47 21.32 -55.17
C TYR A 110 18.06 22.63 -55.77
N GLY A 111 19.11 22.44 -56.60
CA GLY A 111 19.34 23.25 -57.82
C GLY A 111 20.74 23.24 -58.46
N LEU A 112 20.83 22.84 -59.75
CA LEU A 112 21.84 23.20 -60.80
C LEU A 112 23.30 22.67 -60.67
N ASP A 113 24.08 22.41 -61.75
CA ASP A 113 23.84 22.26 -63.21
C ASP A 113 25.05 21.54 -63.88
N GLU A 114 24.91 20.98 -65.09
CA GLU A 114 25.83 21.08 -66.26
C GLU A 114 25.62 19.99 -67.36
N THR A 115 24.92 20.39 -68.44
CA THR A 115 25.26 20.20 -69.88
C THR A 115 25.57 18.83 -70.51
N THR A 116 24.76 18.46 -71.53
CA THR A 116 25.10 18.19 -72.96
C THR A 116 23.79 17.81 -73.69
N GLY A 117 23.36 18.41 -74.81
CA GLY A 117 23.90 18.30 -76.18
C GLY A 117 23.44 16.97 -76.83
N SER A 118 22.70 16.88 -77.94
CA SER A 118 22.38 17.87 -79.00
C SER A 118 21.23 17.41 -79.94
N GLU A 119 20.60 18.39 -80.61
CA GLU A 119 20.04 18.36 -81.99
C GLU A 119 18.80 17.52 -82.39
N ASP A 120 17.76 18.29 -82.76
CA ASP A 120 16.70 18.11 -83.76
C ASP A 120 16.57 16.79 -84.56
N SER A 121 15.36 16.23 -84.54
CA SER A 121 14.58 16.06 -85.78
C SER A 121 13.09 16.25 -85.50
N SER A 122 12.43 17.11 -86.28
CA SER A 122 11.02 17.47 -86.11
C SER A 122 10.21 17.04 -87.34
N ASP A 123 9.82 15.77 -87.37
CA ASP A 123 8.79 15.25 -88.28
C ASP A 123 7.50 14.95 -87.52
N GLN A 124 6.43 15.68 -87.85
CA GLN A 124 5.11 15.49 -87.24
C GLN A 124 4.45 14.21 -87.78
N ILE A 125 4.58 13.11 -87.03
CA ILE A 125 3.70 11.95 -87.19
C ILE A 125 2.31 12.31 -86.63
N ALA A 126 1.25 11.89 -87.33
CA ALA A 126 -0.11 12.28 -86.99
C ALA A 126 -0.52 11.73 -85.60
N ALA A 127 -1.14 12.60 -84.80
CA ALA A 127 -1.48 12.34 -83.39
C ALA A 127 -2.52 11.23 -83.14
N GLU A 128 -3.14 10.70 -84.21
CA GLU A 128 -4.13 9.63 -84.13
C GLU A 128 -4.02 8.71 -85.35
N TRP A 129 -4.13 7.40 -85.13
CA TRP A 129 -4.10 6.38 -86.18
C TRP A 129 -4.79 5.09 -85.72
N LEU A 130 -5.18 4.25 -86.68
CA LEU A 130 -5.74 2.91 -86.49
C LEU A 130 -5.14 2.01 -87.57
N ASP A 131 -4.45 0.94 -87.16
CA ASP A 131 -3.89 -0.08 -88.04
C ASP A 131 -4.20 -1.47 -87.47
N GLY A 132 -5.11 -2.20 -88.12
CA GLY A 132 -5.62 -3.48 -87.64
C GLY A 132 -6.20 -3.40 -86.22
N GLN A 133 -5.57 -4.11 -85.29
CA GLN A 133 -5.92 -4.17 -83.86
C GLN A 133 -5.08 -3.22 -82.99
N GLU A 134 -4.30 -2.31 -83.57
CA GLU A 134 -3.59 -1.27 -82.82
C GLU A 134 -4.13 0.13 -83.17
N ALA A 135 -4.30 0.99 -82.15
CA ALA A 135 -4.82 2.34 -82.31
C ALA A 135 -4.11 3.35 -81.39
N ALA A 136 -3.77 4.51 -81.94
CA ALA A 136 -3.44 5.70 -81.15
C ALA A 136 -4.56 6.73 -81.25
N VAL A 137 -5.01 7.22 -80.10
CA VAL A 137 -6.19 8.08 -79.96
C VAL A 137 -5.92 9.19 -78.96
N LYS A 138 -6.57 10.34 -79.09
CA LYS A 138 -6.57 11.35 -78.03
C LYS A 138 -7.56 10.99 -76.92
N GLU A 139 -7.26 11.40 -75.69
CA GLU A 139 -8.10 11.21 -74.50
C GLU A 139 -9.56 11.62 -74.70
N ASN A 140 -9.84 12.65 -75.51
CA ASN A 140 -11.18 13.15 -75.79
C ASN A 140 -12.02 12.25 -76.73
N ARG A 141 -11.46 11.15 -77.26
CA ARG A 141 -12.22 10.09 -77.95
C ARG A 141 -12.77 9.02 -77.01
N TRP A 142 -12.34 9.01 -75.74
CA TRP A 142 -13.00 8.24 -74.69
C TRP A 142 -14.25 8.99 -74.25
N ILE A 143 -15.41 8.48 -74.65
CA ILE A 143 -16.72 9.08 -74.37
C ILE A 143 -17.33 8.38 -73.16
N GLU A 144 -17.64 9.14 -72.11
CA GLU A 144 -18.38 8.63 -70.96
C GLU A 144 -19.89 8.74 -71.23
N GLU A 145 -20.60 7.60 -71.19
CA GLU A 145 -22.05 7.51 -71.28
C GLU A 145 -22.58 6.67 -70.12
N ASN A 146 -23.47 7.24 -69.30
CA ASN A 146 -24.11 6.55 -68.16
C ASN A 146 -23.12 5.89 -67.17
N GLY A 147 -21.91 6.44 -67.01
CA GLY A 147 -20.85 5.88 -66.16
C GLY A 147 -20.10 4.69 -66.77
N LYS A 148 -20.28 4.43 -68.07
CA LYS A 148 -19.48 3.51 -68.88
C LYS A 148 -18.67 4.29 -69.92
N TRP A 149 -17.60 3.69 -70.41
CA TRP A 149 -16.73 4.29 -71.43
C TRP A 149 -16.95 3.66 -72.80
N LYS A 150 -16.93 4.46 -73.86
CA LYS A 150 -16.83 4.04 -75.27
C LYS A 150 -15.60 4.68 -75.88
N LEU A 151 -14.98 4.04 -76.87
CA LEU A 151 -13.86 4.63 -77.60
C LEU A 151 -14.21 4.85 -79.07
N GLU A 152 -14.14 6.09 -79.53
CA GLU A 152 -14.36 6.45 -80.93
C GLU A 152 -13.13 6.07 -81.79
N LYS A 153 -13.37 5.46 -82.95
CA LYS A 153 -12.33 5.07 -83.92
C LYS A 153 -11.74 6.30 -84.61
N PRO A 154 -10.42 6.48 -84.64
CA PRO A 154 -9.80 7.54 -85.44
C PRO A 154 -9.88 7.18 -86.94
N VAL A 155 -9.96 8.20 -87.80
CA VAL A 155 -10.17 8.01 -89.24
C VAL A 155 -8.88 7.49 -89.90
N ALA A 156 -8.94 6.31 -90.49
CA ALA A 156 -7.80 5.66 -91.15
C ALA A 156 -7.22 6.50 -92.31
N LYS A 157 -5.88 6.50 -92.46
CA LYS A 157 -5.19 7.10 -93.61
C LYS A 157 -5.13 6.11 -94.80
N PRO A 158 -5.16 6.60 -96.05
CA PRO A 158 -5.02 5.76 -97.24
C PRO A 158 -3.57 5.27 -97.43
N VAL A 159 -3.44 4.04 -97.93
CA VAL A 159 -2.17 3.38 -98.28
C VAL A 159 -1.47 4.11 -99.44
N VAL A 160 -0.15 4.28 -99.32
CA VAL A 160 0.74 4.63 -100.46
C VAL A 160 1.70 3.47 -100.69
N VAL A 161 1.71 2.94 -101.91
CA VAL A 161 2.58 1.83 -102.34
C VAL A 161 3.71 2.36 -103.22
N GLN A 162 4.95 2.04 -102.86
CA GLN A 162 6.16 1.99 -103.71
C GLN A 162 7.33 1.55 -102.80
N SER A 163 8.31 0.74 -103.21
CA SER A 163 8.42 -0.35 -104.21
C SER A 163 9.77 -1.05 -103.95
N GLU A 164 9.90 -2.30 -104.38
CA GLU A 164 11.08 -3.19 -104.21
C GLU A 164 12.47 -2.54 -104.37
N GLU A 165 13.46 -2.92 -103.54
CA GLU A 165 14.71 -3.54 -104.03
C GLU A 165 15.47 -4.35 -102.94
N SER A 166 16.07 -5.45 -103.42
CA SER A 166 16.99 -6.43 -102.82
C SER A 166 18.07 -5.95 -101.82
N ALA A 167 18.41 -6.77 -100.80
CA ALA A 167 19.67 -7.57 -100.77
C ALA A 167 20.05 -8.17 -99.39
N GLU A 168 20.62 -9.38 -99.45
CA GLU A 168 21.61 -10.05 -98.57
C GLU A 168 21.52 -9.99 -97.01
N ALA A 169 21.20 -11.17 -96.44
CA ALA A 169 22.01 -11.97 -95.49
C ALA A 169 22.84 -11.30 -94.37
N PRO A 170 22.89 -11.92 -93.17
CA PRO A 170 23.99 -12.88 -92.98
C PRO A 170 23.66 -14.19 -92.25
N ALA A 171 24.42 -15.21 -92.64
CA ALA A 171 25.03 -16.30 -91.87
C ALA A 171 24.36 -16.88 -90.60
N ALA A 172 24.18 -18.20 -90.62
CA ALA A 172 23.97 -19.04 -89.45
C ALA A 172 25.28 -19.42 -88.75
N GLU A 173 25.20 -19.74 -87.45
CA GLU A 173 25.76 -20.95 -86.83
C GLU A 173 24.70 -21.43 -85.79
N ASN A 174 24.14 -22.64 -85.89
CA ASN A 174 24.65 -23.91 -85.31
C ASN A 174 24.90 -23.82 -83.80
N ALA A 175 24.50 -24.76 -82.93
CA ALA A 175 23.62 -25.95 -82.99
C ALA A 175 23.19 -26.22 -81.50
N SER A 176 22.36 -27.18 -81.09
CA SER A 176 21.91 -28.45 -81.68
C SER A 176 20.62 -28.92 -81.01
N ASP A 177 19.77 -29.62 -81.75
CA ASP A 177 19.29 -31.01 -81.54
C ASP A 177 19.34 -31.59 -80.10
N ASP A 178 18.37 -32.37 -79.62
CA ASP A 178 17.40 -33.26 -80.29
C ASP A 178 16.03 -33.19 -79.54
N GLU A 179 14.86 -33.29 -80.19
CA GLU A 179 14.16 -34.54 -80.54
C GLU A 179 13.82 -35.45 -79.32
N VAL A 180 12.68 -36.16 -79.23
CA VAL A 180 11.67 -36.52 -80.24
C VAL A 180 10.36 -36.91 -79.53
N LEU A 181 9.20 -36.49 -80.09
CA LEU A 181 7.88 -37.18 -80.18
C LEU A 181 7.30 -37.93 -78.94
N VAL A 182 6.07 -38.46 -78.91
CA VAL A 182 4.99 -38.65 -79.89
C VAL A 182 3.65 -38.57 -79.14
N ALA A 183 2.55 -38.39 -79.88
CA ALA A 183 1.26 -39.08 -79.74
C ALA A 183 0.57 -39.20 -78.35
N SER A 184 -0.75 -39.04 -78.24
CA SER A 184 -1.80 -38.86 -79.25
C SER A 184 -3.12 -38.56 -78.52
N GLU A 185 -4.10 -38.06 -79.27
CA GLU A 185 -5.51 -38.48 -79.30
C GLU A 185 -6.27 -38.81 -78.00
N GLU A 186 -7.56 -38.58 -77.89
CA GLU A 186 -8.57 -37.75 -78.58
C GLU A 186 -9.88 -38.09 -77.83
N ASN A 187 -10.95 -37.32 -78.03
CA ASN A 187 -12.34 -37.82 -77.86
C ASN A 187 -12.79 -38.19 -76.42
N GLN A 188 -14.08 -38.16 -76.07
CA GLN A 188 -15.24 -37.56 -76.74
C GLN A 188 -16.33 -37.26 -75.70
N ASP A 189 -17.04 -36.18 -75.97
CA ASP A 189 -18.50 -36.05 -75.99
C ASP A 189 -19.40 -36.24 -74.75
N ALA A 190 -20.41 -35.36 -74.79
CA ALA A 190 -21.83 -35.65 -74.57
C ALA A 190 -22.36 -35.94 -73.15
N GLU A 191 -23.62 -35.62 -72.83
CA GLU A 191 -24.57 -34.59 -73.30
C GLU A 191 -25.82 -34.70 -72.36
N ILE A 192 -26.88 -33.92 -72.62
CA ILE A 192 -28.29 -34.21 -72.27
C ILE A 192 -28.74 -33.97 -70.81
N ALA A 193 -29.12 -32.70 -70.59
CA ALA A 193 -30.53 -32.24 -70.44
C ALA A 193 -31.36 -32.42 -69.15
N ILE A 194 -32.48 -31.65 -69.18
CA ILE A 194 -33.71 -31.57 -68.35
C ILE A 194 -33.68 -30.38 -67.36
N GLU A 195 -34.19 -29.19 -67.73
CA GLU A 195 -35.62 -28.74 -67.67
C GLU A 195 -36.25 -28.89 -66.26
N SER A 196 -36.95 -27.95 -65.61
CA SER A 196 -37.65 -26.69 -65.97
C SER A 196 -37.97 -25.91 -64.64
N GLN A 197 -38.78 -24.84 -64.49
CA GLN A 197 -39.70 -24.15 -65.39
C GLN A 197 -39.97 -22.66 -64.99
N ASP A 198 -40.07 -21.79 -66.01
CA ASP A 198 -40.87 -20.55 -66.23
C ASP A 198 -41.21 -19.49 -65.16
N GLU A 199 -41.00 -18.24 -65.59
CA GLU A 199 -41.82 -17.07 -65.24
C GLU A 199 -43.05 -16.91 -66.17
N ALA A 200 -43.97 -15.99 -65.85
CA ALA A 200 -45.03 -15.60 -66.76
C ALA A 200 -45.42 -14.11 -66.66
N SER A 201 -45.16 -13.33 -67.72
CA SER A 201 -46.17 -12.45 -68.37
C SER A 201 -45.67 -11.91 -69.71
N ALA A 202 -46.60 -11.80 -70.67
CA ALA A 202 -46.40 -11.41 -72.08
C ALA A 202 -46.61 -9.87 -72.27
N GLU A 203 -46.55 -9.21 -73.43
CA GLU A 203 -46.95 -9.60 -74.81
C GLU A 203 -46.20 -8.86 -75.97
N THR A 204 -46.06 -9.60 -77.09
CA THR A 204 -46.16 -9.20 -78.53
C THR A 204 -45.45 -7.96 -79.11
N ALA A 205 -44.69 -8.18 -80.20
CA ALA A 205 -45.13 -7.88 -81.58
C ALA A 205 -44.19 -8.53 -82.64
N GLU A 206 -44.70 -8.82 -83.84
CA GLU A 206 -43.96 -9.49 -84.94
C GLU A 206 -43.21 -8.50 -85.86
N SER A 207 -42.09 -8.93 -86.47
CA SER A 207 -42.01 -9.26 -87.92
C SER A 207 -40.70 -8.89 -88.65
N GLN A 208 -40.39 -9.73 -89.65
CA GLN A 208 -39.59 -9.51 -90.89
C GLN A 208 -38.06 -9.35 -90.86
N ASP A 209 -37.44 -10.47 -91.26
CA ASP A 209 -36.35 -10.64 -92.25
C ASP A 209 -35.85 -9.40 -93.03
N ALA A 210 -34.55 -9.09 -92.93
CA ALA A 210 -33.82 -8.26 -93.89
C ALA A 210 -32.30 -8.54 -93.81
N ALA A 211 -31.71 -8.94 -94.93
CA ALA A 211 -30.26 -9.11 -95.06
C ALA A 211 -29.53 -7.79 -95.36
N ALA A 212 -28.23 -7.77 -95.01
CA ALA A 212 -27.20 -6.85 -95.48
C ALA A 212 -27.29 -5.35 -95.12
N ALA A 213 -26.52 -4.95 -94.09
CA ALA A 213 -25.47 -3.93 -94.22
C ALA A 213 -24.62 -3.89 -92.93
N GLN A 214 -23.29 -3.99 -93.04
CA GLN A 214 -22.40 -3.60 -91.95
C GLN A 214 -22.45 -2.06 -91.83
N ALA A 215 -23.24 -1.56 -90.89
CA ALA A 215 -23.08 -0.20 -90.41
C ALA A 215 -21.78 -0.14 -89.60
N THR A 216 -20.74 0.50 -90.15
CA THR A 216 -19.50 0.75 -89.42
C THR A 216 -19.79 1.68 -88.24
N SER A 217 -19.93 1.11 -87.04
CA SER A 217 -20.03 1.89 -85.81
C SER A 217 -18.84 2.85 -85.71
N PRO A 218 -19.04 4.13 -85.32
CA PRO A 218 -17.93 5.04 -85.06
C PRO A 218 -17.14 4.64 -83.81
N TYR A 219 -17.63 3.68 -83.01
CA TYR A 219 -16.95 3.17 -81.82
C TYR A 219 -16.34 1.78 -82.06
N PHE A 220 -15.33 1.42 -81.26
CA PHE A 220 -14.90 0.03 -81.13
C PHE A 220 -16.01 -0.83 -80.51
N THR A 221 -16.12 -2.08 -80.96
CA THR A 221 -17.18 -3.05 -80.62
C THR A 221 -16.59 -4.45 -80.47
N SER A 222 -17.38 -5.41 -80.02
CA SER A 222 -16.96 -6.83 -79.91
C SER A 222 -16.41 -7.42 -81.21
N ALA A 223 -16.82 -6.92 -82.38
CA ALA A 223 -16.31 -7.33 -83.69
C ALA A 223 -14.84 -6.94 -83.95
N ASP A 224 -14.28 -5.99 -83.17
CA ASP A 224 -12.88 -5.57 -83.26
C ASP A 224 -11.94 -6.44 -82.39
N GLY A 225 -12.51 -7.30 -81.52
CA GLY A 225 -11.77 -8.25 -80.69
C GLY A 225 -10.96 -7.58 -79.58
N LEU A 226 -9.69 -7.96 -79.45
CA LEU A 226 -8.75 -7.36 -78.49
C LEU A 226 -7.92 -6.27 -79.20
N VAL A 227 -8.09 -5.02 -78.80
CA VAL A 227 -7.44 -3.85 -79.42
C VAL A 227 -6.37 -3.30 -78.49
N LYS A 228 -5.14 -3.11 -78.99
CA LYS A 228 -4.09 -2.34 -78.32
C LYS A 228 -4.36 -0.86 -78.52
N VAL A 229 -4.57 -0.11 -77.43
CA VAL A 229 -4.84 1.33 -77.50
C VAL A 229 -3.77 2.10 -76.74
N THR A 230 -3.14 3.04 -77.43
CA THR A 230 -2.20 4.02 -76.86
C THR A 230 -2.91 5.37 -76.82
N THR A 231 -3.30 5.84 -75.63
CA THR A 231 -4.03 7.11 -75.47
C THR A 231 -3.07 8.26 -75.21
N MET A 232 -3.20 9.33 -76.00
CA MET A 232 -2.40 10.53 -75.94
C MET A 232 -3.17 11.72 -75.35
N ASN A 233 -2.44 12.64 -74.71
CA ASN A 233 -2.96 13.90 -74.21
C ASN A 233 -3.47 14.79 -75.37
N THR A 234 -4.45 15.66 -75.08
CA THR A 234 -4.87 16.72 -76.00
C THR A 234 -3.84 17.83 -76.20
N ASP A 235 -2.79 17.88 -75.37
CA ASP A 235 -1.67 18.81 -75.46
C ASP A 235 -0.95 18.80 -76.83
N SER A 236 -0.19 19.86 -77.09
CA SER A 236 0.57 20.04 -78.35
C SER A 236 1.76 19.08 -78.51
N ALA A 237 2.09 18.29 -77.48
CA ALA A 237 3.17 17.31 -77.50
C ALA A 237 2.65 15.88 -77.79
N ASN A 238 1.33 15.66 -77.67
CA ASN A 238 0.67 14.35 -77.69
C ASN A 238 1.27 13.39 -76.65
N THR A 239 1.46 13.87 -75.41
CA THR A 239 2.08 13.09 -74.33
C THR A 239 1.32 11.77 -74.06
N GLU A 240 2.01 10.64 -74.00
CA GLU A 240 1.38 9.34 -73.72
C GLU A 240 0.81 9.28 -72.29
N LEU A 241 -0.49 8.99 -72.19
CA LEU A 241 -1.22 8.89 -70.93
C LEU A 241 -1.33 7.44 -70.46
N ALA A 242 -1.83 6.54 -71.31
CA ALA A 242 -1.95 5.12 -71.02
C ALA A 242 -1.86 4.26 -72.29
N GLU A 243 -1.07 3.19 -72.26
CA GLU A 243 -1.07 2.11 -73.24
C GLU A 243 -1.62 0.82 -72.61
N GLY A 244 -2.45 0.07 -73.33
CA GLY A 244 -2.95 -1.22 -72.88
C GLY A 244 -3.75 -1.98 -73.94
N TYR A 245 -4.16 -3.20 -73.62
CA TYR A 245 -5.08 -4.00 -74.45
C TYR A 245 -6.48 -3.95 -73.85
N TYR A 246 -7.47 -3.59 -74.67
CA TYR A 246 -8.86 -3.38 -74.28
C TYR A 246 -9.79 -4.20 -75.19
N THR A 247 -11.04 -4.38 -74.78
CA THR A 247 -12.10 -4.94 -75.64
C THR A 247 -13.44 -4.26 -75.29
N PHE A 248 -14.39 -4.36 -76.20
CA PHE A 248 -15.66 -3.64 -76.14
C PHE A 248 -16.82 -4.62 -76.38
N ASP A 249 -17.99 -4.34 -75.82
CA ASP A 249 -19.20 -5.15 -76.06
C ASP A 249 -19.85 -4.84 -77.43
N GLU A 250 -20.97 -5.50 -77.75
CA GLU A 250 -21.69 -5.31 -79.02
C GLU A 250 -22.20 -3.86 -79.18
N ASP A 251 -22.56 -3.20 -78.09
CA ASP A 251 -22.99 -1.80 -78.04
C ASP A 251 -21.80 -0.81 -78.08
N GLY A 252 -20.58 -1.30 -77.93
CA GLY A 252 -19.33 -0.53 -77.96
C GLY A 252 -18.90 0.07 -76.62
N TYR A 253 -19.38 -0.46 -75.49
CA TYR A 253 -18.89 -0.11 -74.16
C TYR A 253 -17.66 -0.93 -73.77
N LEU A 254 -16.73 -0.29 -73.07
CA LEU A 254 -15.51 -0.89 -72.53
C LEU A 254 -15.84 -2.03 -71.56
N VAL A 255 -15.27 -3.20 -71.83
CA VAL A 255 -15.46 -4.40 -71.02
C VAL A 255 -14.47 -4.41 -69.86
N THR A 256 -14.98 -4.74 -68.66
CA THR A 256 -14.19 -4.90 -67.43
C THR A 256 -14.56 -6.19 -66.73
N GLY A 257 -13.64 -6.78 -65.96
CA GLY A 257 -13.80 -8.06 -65.27
C GLY A 257 -13.42 -9.25 -66.16
N ARG A 258 -13.90 -10.45 -65.78
CA ARG A 258 -13.70 -11.69 -66.54
C ARG A 258 -14.70 -11.76 -67.70
N SER A 259 -14.19 -11.77 -68.92
CA SER A 259 -15.01 -11.82 -70.13
C SER A 259 -14.44 -12.78 -71.17
N GLN A 260 -15.30 -13.36 -72.01
CA GLN A 260 -14.89 -14.12 -73.17
C GLN A 260 -14.67 -13.17 -74.35
N VAL A 261 -13.54 -13.30 -75.03
CA VAL A 261 -13.25 -12.61 -76.30
C VAL A 261 -12.93 -13.71 -77.30
N GLU A 262 -13.73 -13.79 -78.36
CA GLU A 262 -13.72 -14.92 -79.30
C GLU A 262 -13.88 -16.27 -78.55
N ASN A 263 -12.88 -17.16 -78.62
CA ASN A 263 -12.90 -18.48 -78.01
C ASN A 263 -12.20 -18.54 -76.64
N ASP A 264 -11.54 -17.47 -76.20
CA ASP A 264 -10.69 -17.44 -75.01
C ASP A 264 -11.25 -16.52 -73.91
N TYR A 265 -10.97 -16.85 -72.66
CA TYR A 265 -11.32 -16.00 -71.52
C TYR A 265 -10.16 -15.09 -71.14
N TYR A 266 -10.46 -13.81 -70.95
CA TYR A 266 -9.54 -12.76 -70.53
C TYR A 266 -10.08 -12.09 -69.26
N TYR A 267 -9.22 -11.31 -68.61
CA TYR A 267 -9.62 -10.43 -67.51
C TYR A 267 -9.10 -9.02 -67.74
N PHE A 268 -10.02 -8.07 -67.66
CA PHE A 268 -9.77 -6.64 -67.83
C PHE A 268 -9.95 -5.93 -66.48
N LYS A 269 -9.02 -5.06 -66.09
CA LYS A 269 -9.04 -4.40 -64.77
C LYS A 269 -10.33 -3.61 -64.56
N THR A 270 -10.95 -3.76 -63.39
CA THR A 270 -12.19 -3.02 -63.01
C THR A 270 -11.86 -1.71 -62.29
N SER A 271 -12.84 -0.81 -62.17
CA SER A 271 -12.66 0.52 -61.57
C SER A 271 -12.29 0.51 -60.08
N ASP A 272 -12.60 -0.58 -59.36
CA ASP A 272 -12.25 -0.80 -57.96
C ASP A 272 -10.86 -1.43 -57.75
N GLU A 273 -10.19 -1.83 -58.83
CA GLU A 273 -8.85 -2.46 -58.80
C GLU A 273 -7.72 -1.53 -59.23
N VAL A 274 -8.04 -0.35 -59.76
CA VAL A 274 -7.07 0.61 -60.32
C VAL A 274 -7.10 1.93 -59.57
N ASN A 275 -6.04 2.72 -59.72
CA ASN A 275 -5.96 4.08 -59.19
C ASN A 275 -5.56 5.03 -60.31
N VAL A 276 -5.83 6.33 -60.16
CA VAL A 276 -5.31 7.36 -61.06
C VAL A 276 -3.77 7.35 -61.00
N THR A 277 -3.13 7.09 -62.14
CA THR A 277 -1.66 7.05 -62.31
C THR A 277 -1.11 8.30 -62.99
N LYS A 278 -1.98 9.10 -63.63
CA LYS A 278 -1.65 10.39 -64.26
C LYS A 278 -2.55 11.48 -63.67
N ASP A 279 -1.97 12.47 -62.99
CA ASP A 279 -2.72 13.63 -62.51
C ASP A 279 -3.08 14.55 -63.68
N LEU A 280 -4.36 14.56 -64.05
CA LEU A 280 -4.96 15.41 -65.07
C LEU A 280 -5.94 16.43 -64.44
N GLY A 281 -5.79 16.74 -63.15
CA GLY A 281 -6.68 17.66 -62.43
C GLY A 281 -8.06 17.07 -62.08
N THR A 282 -8.18 15.74 -62.06
CA THR A 282 -9.41 15.02 -61.65
C THR A 282 -9.07 13.74 -60.89
N ASP A 283 -9.81 13.49 -59.81
CA ASP A 283 -9.73 12.26 -59.01
C ASP A 283 -10.58 11.10 -59.60
N ALA A 284 -11.31 11.35 -60.70
CA ALA A 284 -12.15 10.34 -61.35
C ALA A 284 -11.29 9.32 -62.11
N ILE A 285 -11.61 8.03 -61.99
CA ILE A 285 -10.91 6.94 -62.68
C ILE A 285 -11.41 6.84 -64.12
N THR A 286 -10.50 7.02 -65.09
CA THR A 286 -10.77 6.92 -66.54
C THR A 286 -9.82 5.91 -67.21
N PRO A 287 -10.14 5.38 -68.40
CA PRO A 287 -9.25 4.47 -69.14
C PRO A 287 -7.91 5.06 -69.56
N TYR A 288 -7.75 6.39 -69.47
CA TYR A 288 -6.57 7.11 -69.93
C TYR A 288 -5.75 7.76 -68.81
N ASN A 289 -6.34 8.00 -67.62
CA ASN A 289 -5.59 8.44 -66.44
C ASN A 289 -5.27 7.29 -65.46
N SER A 290 -5.70 6.07 -65.78
CA SER A 290 -5.52 4.85 -64.98
C SER A 290 -5.39 3.64 -65.89
N GLU A 291 -5.34 2.44 -65.31
CA GLU A 291 -5.31 1.17 -66.05
C GLU A 291 -6.72 0.55 -66.24
N LEU A 292 -7.79 1.32 -66.07
CA LEU A 292 -9.19 0.85 -66.17
C LEU A 292 -9.46 0.17 -67.52
N GLY A 293 -9.95 -1.07 -67.49
CA GLY A 293 -10.29 -1.86 -68.68
C GLY A 293 -9.09 -2.49 -69.38
N GLN A 294 -7.87 -2.35 -68.87
CA GLN A 294 -6.70 -3.02 -69.44
C GLN A 294 -6.65 -4.52 -69.11
N LYS A 295 -6.32 -5.35 -70.10
CA LYS A 295 -6.05 -6.79 -69.95
C LYS A 295 -4.91 -7.05 -68.96
N ILE A 296 -5.07 -8.06 -68.10
CA ILE A 296 -3.98 -8.56 -67.23
C ILE A 296 -3.20 -9.71 -67.88
N THR A 297 -1.95 -9.90 -67.47
CA THR A 297 -1.09 -11.04 -67.87
C THR A 297 -0.28 -11.55 -66.67
N ASN A 298 0.10 -12.82 -66.69
CA ASN A 298 0.86 -13.52 -65.63
C ASN A 298 0.27 -13.34 -64.21
N ALA A 299 -1.06 -13.32 -64.09
CA ALA A 299 -1.75 -12.86 -62.90
C ALA A 299 -2.86 -13.82 -62.46
N TRP A 300 -3.04 -13.94 -61.14
CA TRP A 300 -4.14 -14.66 -60.52
C TRP A 300 -5.31 -13.71 -60.24
N LYS A 301 -6.54 -14.18 -60.44
CA LYS A 301 -7.76 -13.49 -60.00
C LYS A 301 -8.71 -14.43 -59.29
N TRP A 302 -9.26 -13.95 -58.18
CA TRP A 302 -10.31 -14.63 -57.45
C TRP A 302 -11.67 -14.31 -58.06
N ASN A 303 -12.39 -15.33 -58.52
CA ASN A 303 -13.80 -15.20 -58.88
C ASN A 303 -14.65 -15.53 -57.64
N ALA A 304 -15.27 -14.48 -57.08
CA ALA A 304 -16.07 -14.59 -55.86
C ALA A 304 -17.42 -15.30 -56.07
N ALA A 305 -17.99 -15.29 -57.28
CA ALA A 305 -19.25 -15.96 -57.58
C ALA A 305 -19.08 -17.49 -57.59
N ASP A 306 -18.06 -17.98 -58.30
CA ASP A 306 -17.78 -19.42 -58.44
C ASP A 306 -16.91 -19.98 -57.30
N GLN A 307 -16.31 -19.10 -56.50
CA GLN A 307 -15.33 -19.40 -55.45
C GLN A 307 -14.11 -20.18 -55.97
N VAL A 308 -13.55 -19.71 -57.08
CA VAL A 308 -12.37 -20.29 -57.73
C VAL A 308 -11.31 -19.25 -58.04
N PHE A 309 -10.06 -19.70 -58.02
CA PHE A 309 -8.97 -18.95 -58.63
C PHE A 309 -8.93 -19.21 -60.14
N ASN A 310 -8.68 -18.15 -60.91
CA ASN A 310 -8.31 -18.22 -62.32
C ASN A 310 -6.89 -17.67 -62.47
N TYR A 311 -6.11 -18.23 -63.40
CA TYR A 311 -4.78 -17.72 -63.76
C TYR A 311 -4.80 -17.30 -65.22
N TYR A 312 -4.21 -16.14 -65.52
CA TYR A 312 -4.10 -15.61 -66.87
C TYR A 312 -2.62 -15.61 -67.27
N GLY A 313 -2.31 -16.25 -68.39
CA GLY A 313 -0.96 -16.52 -68.86
C GLY A 313 -0.21 -15.27 -69.36
N SER A 314 0.93 -15.49 -70.01
CA SER A 314 1.76 -14.40 -70.55
C SER A 314 1.10 -13.65 -71.72
N ASP A 315 0.23 -14.32 -72.48
CA ASP A 315 -0.63 -13.73 -73.51
C ASP A 315 -1.92 -13.10 -72.94
N GLY A 316 -2.21 -13.36 -71.66
CA GLY A 316 -3.41 -12.91 -70.93
C GLY A 316 -4.61 -13.85 -71.04
N LYS A 317 -4.50 -15.01 -71.70
CA LYS A 317 -5.58 -16.01 -71.77
C LYS A 317 -5.71 -16.76 -70.45
N GLN A 318 -6.92 -17.18 -70.11
CA GLN A 318 -7.18 -18.01 -68.94
C GLN A 318 -6.59 -19.41 -69.13
N GLU A 319 -5.63 -19.80 -68.29
CA GLU A 319 -5.02 -21.13 -68.32
C GLU A 319 -5.79 -22.16 -67.50
N THR A 320 -5.66 -23.45 -67.88
CA THR A 320 -6.20 -24.57 -67.09
C THR A 320 -5.28 -24.89 -65.91
N ILE A 321 -5.77 -24.66 -64.70
CA ILE A 321 -5.04 -24.92 -63.46
C ILE A 321 -4.94 -26.43 -63.18
N ALA A 322 -3.71 -26.94 -63.04
CA ALA A 322 -3.48 -28.36 -62.74
C ALA A 322 -4.02 -28.73 -61.33
N PRO A 323 -4.90 -29.74 -61.22
CA PRO A 323 -5.57 -30.06 -59.95
C PRO A 323 -4.65 -30.78 -58.96
N ASN A 324 -5.01 -30.71 -57.69
CA ASN A 324 -4.35 -31.38 -56.55
C ASN A 324 -2.89 -30.94 -56.31
N LYS A 325 -2.57 -29.67 -56.60
CA LYS A 325 -1.24 -29.07 -56.39
C LYS A 325 -1.32 -27.87 -55.43
N ILE A 326 -0.23 -27.62 -54.70
CA ILE A 326 -0.07 -26.39 -53.93
C ILE A 326 0.45 -25.28 -54.85
N TYR A 327 -0.26 -24.16 -54.89
CA TYR A 327 0.12 -22.93 -55.57
C TYR A 327 0.41 -21.84 -54.54
N THR A 328 1.31 -20.92 -54.88
CA THR A 328 1.51 -19.68 -54.12
C THR A 328 0.88 -18.55 -54.93
N ILE A 329 -0.07 -17.86 -54.32
CA ILE A 329 -0.91 -16.81 -54.93
C ILE A 329 -0.87 -15.63 -53.96
N ASP A 330 -0.39 -14.48 -54.44
CA ASP A 330 -0.27 -13.23 -53.67
C ASP A 330 0.48 -13.40 -52.32
N GLY A 331 1.48 -14.28 -52.30
CA GLY A 331 2.30 -14.63 -51.13
C GLY A 331 1.68 -15.68 -50.18
N ASP A 332 0.37 -15.90 -50.24
CA ASP A 332 -0.30 -17.01 -49.56
C ASP A 332 -0.15 -18.31 -50.36
N SER A 333 -0.37 -19.46 -49.72
CA SER A 333 -0.35 -20.75 -50.41
C SER A 333 -1.67 -21.48 -50.26
N TYR A 334 -2.15 -22.06 -51.37
CA TYR A 334 -3.45 -22.72 -51.47
C TYR A 334 -3.27 -24.09 -52.12
N PHE A 335 -4.05 -25.09 -51.70
CA PHE A 335 -4.15 -26.35 -52.43
C PHE A 335 -5.38 -26.30 -53.33
N LEU A 336 -5.18 -26.31 -54.64
CA LEU A 336 -6.26 -26.16 -55.61
C LEU A 336 -6.76 -27.53 -56.08
N LEU A 337 -8.09 -27.66 -56.15
CA LEU A 337 -8.81 -28.78 -56.74
C LEU A 337 -9.01 -28.53 -58.25
N SER A 338 -9.75 -29.43 -58.92
CA SER A 338 -10.16 -29.19 -60.31
C SER A 338 -10.93 -27.87 -60.44
N GLY A 339 -10.70 -27.15 -61.54
CA GLY A 339 -11.30 -25.84 -61.80
C GLY A 339 -10.82 -24.72 -60.87
N GLY A 340 -9.64 -24.83 -60.24
CA GLY A 340 -9.05 -23.75 -59.45
C GLY A 340 -9.69 -23.52 -58.06
N LYS A 341 -10.58 -24.40 -57.61
CA LYS A 341 -11.26 -24.27 -56.31
C LYS A 341 -10.31 -24.57 -55.13
N PRO A 342 -10.13 -23.66 -54.14
CA PRO A 342 -9.27 -23.91 -53.00
C PRO A 342 -9.87 -24.95 -52.03
N TYR A 343 -9.04 -25.86 -51.55
CA TYR A 343 -9.41 -26.86 -50.55
C TYR A 343 -9.36 -26.28 -49.12
N VAL A 344 -10.34 -26.65 -48.28
CA VAL A 344 -10.41 -26.27 -46.87
C VAL A 344 -10.35 -27.52 -45.99
N GLY A 345 -9.59 -27.45 -44.90
CA GLY A 345 -9.39 -28.54 -43.96
C GLY A 345 -8.00 -29.16 -44.04
N THR A 346 -7.83 -30.35 -43.46
CA THR A 346 -6.53 -31.02 -43.33
C THR A 346 -6.41 -32.17 -44.33
N ARG A 347 -5.30 -32.22 -45.08
CA ARG A 347 -5.04 -33.23 -46.12
C ARG A 347 -3.59 -33.69 -46.11
N THR A 348 -3.37 -34.95 -46.48
CA THR A 348 -2.03 -35.50 -46.73
C THR A 348 -1.65 -35.25 -48.19
N ILE A 349 -0.49 -34.66 -48.42
CA ILE A 349 0.10 -34.36 -49.74
C ILE A 349 1.56 -34.81 -49.65
N ASP A 350 2.02 -35.66 -50.57
CA ASP A 350 3.39 -36.18 -50.63
C ASP A 350 3.97 -36.69 -49.29
N LYS A 351 3.13 -37.42 -48.53
CA LYS A 351 3.40 -37.99 -47.19
C LYS A 351 3.51 -36.96 -46.06
N ALA A 352 3.51 -35.66 -46.35
CA ALA A 352 3.33 -34.60 -45.36
C ALA A 352 1.85 -34.30 -45.14
N ILE A 353 1.49 -33.73 -43.99
CA ILE A 353 0.11 -33.34 -43.66
C ILE A 353 0.06 -31.82 -43.57
N TYR A 354 -0.84 -31.21 -44.33
CA TYR A 354 -1.09 -29.77 -44.40
C TYR A 354 -2.50 -29.46 -43.92
N SER A 355 -2.74 -28.22 -43.51
CA SER A 355 -4.08 -27.74 -43.16
C SER A 355 -4.32 -26.38 -43.79
N PHE A 356 -5.52 -26.18 -44.31
CA PHE A 356 -5.94 -25.01 -45.06
C PHE A 356 -7.15 -24.41 -44.35
N SER A 357 -7.08 -23.13 -43.98
CA SER A 357 -8.09 -22.49 -43.13
C SER A 357 -9.40 -22.25 -43.88
N ASN A 358 -10.50 -22.17 -43.14
CA ASN A 358 -11.70 -21.57 -43.70
C ASN A 358 -11.49 -20.06 -43.89
N ALA A 359 -12.31 -19.43 -44.73
CA ALA A 359 -12.40 -17.96 -44.78
C ALA A 359 -12.84 -17.41 -43.41
N ALA A 360 -12.35 -16.23 -43.02
CA ALA A 360 -12.76 -15.61 -41.76
C ALA A 360 -14.10 -14.88 -41.90
N ASN A 361 -14.32 -14.23 -43.05
CA ASN A 361 -15.55 -13.58 -43.47
C ASN A 361 -15.97 -14.08 -44.86
N SER A 362 -17.20 -13.79 -45.30
CA SER A 362 -17.70 -14.17 -46.63
C SER A 362 -16.95 -13.50 -47.79
N SER A 363 -16.23 -12.41 -47.53
CA SER A 363 -15.39 -11.69 -48.49
C SER A 363 -13.96 -12.21 -48.57
N ASP A 364 -13.52 -13.06 -47.63
CA ASP A 364 -12.14 -13.56 -47.60
C ASP A 364 -12.01 -14.84 -48.44
N ILE A 365 -10.85 -15.01 -49.09
CA ILE A 365 -10.59 -16.22 -49.86
C ILE A 365 -10.32 -17.41 -48.91
N PRO A 366 -11.10 -18.50 -48.99
CA PRO A 366 -10.89 -19.70 -48.18
C PRO A 366 -9.67 -20.51 -48.67
N GLY A 367 -9.17 -21.40 -47.81
CA GLY A 367 -8.15 -22.38 -48.16
C GLY A 367 -6.70 -21.89 -48.05
N LYS A 368 -6.44 -20.78 -47.35
CA LYS A 368 -5.07 -20.32 -47.03
C LYS A 368 -4.34 -21.35 -46.16
N MET A 369 -3.11 -21.72 -46.53
CA MET A 369 -2.33 -22.72 -45.81
C MET A 369 -1.91 -22.23 -44.42
N VAL A 370 -2.24 -23.02 -43.39
CA VAL A 370 -1.95 -22.70 -42.00
C VAL A 370 -0.45 -22.89 -41.71
N ARG A 371 0.25 -21.80 -41.41
CA ARG A 371 1.66 -21.79 -41.01
C ARG A 371 1.83 -21.30 -39.57
N ASN A 372 2.82 -21.85 -38.86
CA ASN A 372 3.22 -21.49 -37.48
C ASN A 372 2.08 -21.48 -36.43
N ALA A 373 1.01 -22.25 -36.65
CA ALA A 373 -0.22 -22.16 -35.88
C ALA A 373 -0.77 -23.56 -35.49
N TRP A 374 -1.72 -23.55 -34.55
CA TRP A 374 -2.42 -24.73 -34.07
C TRP A 374 -3.81 -24.81 -34.70
N VAL A 375 -4.15 -25.96 -35.27
CA VAL A 375 -5.50 -26.28 -35.76
C VAL A 375 -6.15 -27.29 -34.81
N GLY A 376 -7.41 -27.04 -34.47
CA GLY A 376 -8.22 -27.89 -33.60
C GLY A 376 -9.33 -28.58 -34.39
N GLU A 377 -9.30 -29.92 -34.43
CA GLU A 377 -10.28 -30.75 -35.13
C GLU A 377 -11.14 -31.53 -34.13
N ASN A 378 -12.47 -31.55 -34.34
CA ASN A 378 -13.36 -32.42 -33.57
C ASN A 378 -13.27 -33.86 -34.11
N THR A 379 -12.80 -34.81 -33.29
CA THR A 379 -12.81 -36.23 -33.64
C THR A 379 -13.71 -37.03 -32.68
N LYS A 380 -13.97 -38.30 -33.01
CA LYS A 380 -14.68 -39.26 -32.13
C LYS A 380 -14.04 -39.45 -30.75
N HIS A 381 -12.79 -39.01 -30.55
CA HIS A 381 -12.09 -39.04 -29.26
C HIS A 381 -12.02 -37.66 -28.58
N GLY A 382 -12.69 -36.65 -29.15
CA GLY A 382 -12.69 -35.25 -28.71
C GLY A 382 -11.79 -34.36 -29.58
N VAL A 383 -11.57 -33.12 -29.14
CA VAL A 383 -10.75 -32.15 -29.87
C VAL A 383 -9.29 -32.60 -29.92
N GLN A 384 -8.76 -32.78 -31.13
CA GLN A 384 -7.35 -33.00 -31.41
C GLN A 384 -6.71 -31.70 -31.89
N TRP A 385 -5.59 -31.32 -31.30
CA TRP A 385 -4.80 -30.14 -31.69
C TRP A 385 -3.53 -30.57 -32.41
N ARG A 386 -3.32 -30.05 -33.62
CA ARG A 386 -2.12 -30.27 -34.44
C ARG A 386 -1.43 -28.94 -34.71
N TYR A 387 -0.09 -28.93 -34.67
CA TYR A 387 0.71 -27.72 -34.96
C TYR A 387 1.32 -27.83 -36.35
N PHE A 388 1.20 -26.77 -37.15
CA PHE A 388 1.76 -26.69 -38.49
C PHE A 388 2.95 -25.72 -38.48
N GLY A 389 4.05 -26.12 -39.12
CA GLY A 389 5.32 -25.40 -39.12
C GLY A 389 5.34 -24.15 -39.98
N SER A 390 6.51 -23.56 -40.15
CA SER A 390 6.75 -22.45 -41.09
C SER A 390 6.56 -22.89 -42.56
N ASP A 391 6.86 -24.16 -42.82
CA ASP A 391 6.64 -24.89 -44.07
C ASP A 391 5.17 -25.28 -44.30
N GLY A 392 4.28 -25.06 -43.32
CA GLY A 392 2.89 -25.52 -43.36
C GLY A 392 2.70 -27.00 -43.05
N CYS A 393 3.77 -27.74 -42.75
CA CYS A 393 3.72 -29.18 -42.46
C CYS A 393 3.35 -29.46 -41.00
N TYR A 394 2.57 -30.51 -40.75
CA TYR A 394 2.27 -30.98 -39.40
C TYR A 394 3.53 -31.44 -38.65
N GLN A 395 3.81 -30.79 -37.51
CA GLN A 395 4.90 -31.15 -36.62
C GLN A 395 4.36 -31.82 -35.35
N LYS A 396 4.55 -33.14 -35.22
CA LYS A 396 4.15 -33.89 -34.02
C LYS A 396 4.84 -33.34 -32.76
N LYS A 397 4.04 -32.79 -31.83
CA LYS A 397 4.51 -32.34 -30.50
C LYS A 397 4.28 -33.44 -29.47
N GLY A 398 5.17 -33.54 -28.47
CA GLY A 398 5.03 -34.50 -27.37
C GLY A 398 4.01 -34.06 -26.32
N ILE A 399 3.84 -34.86 -25.26
CA ILE A 399 2.99 -34.49 -24.11
C ILE A 399 3.48 -33.16 -23.53
N GLY A 400 2.61 -32.16 -23.40
CA GLY A 400 3.03 -30.82 -22.99
C GLY A 400 1.89 -29.82 -22.80
N ALA A 401 2.26 -28.64 -22.28
CA ALA A 401 1.37 -27.49 -22.12
C ALA A 401 1.62 -26.51 -23.27
N TYR A 402 0.60 -26.29 -24.11
CA TYR A 402 0.72 -25.50 -25.35
C TYR A 402 -0.32 -24.38 -25.40
N LYS A 403 0.04 -23.24 -25.97
CA LYS A 403 -0.88 -22.15 -26.29
C LYS A 403 -1.49 -22.46 -27.67
N VAL A 404 -2.62 -23.18 -27.66
CA VAL A 404 -3.28 -23.68 -28.90
C VAL A 404 -4.28 -22.70 -29.50
N LEU A 405 -4.63 -21.63 -28.77
CA LEU A 405 -5.48 -20.53 -29.23
C LEU A 405 -4.64 -19.25 -29.20
N ALA A 406 -4.55 -18.53 -30.31
CA ALA A 406 -3.72 -17.33 -30.45
C ALA A 406 -4.13 -16.25 -29.42
N ASP A 407 -5.42 -15.98 -29.30
CA ASP A 407 -5.96 -14.88 -28.47
C ASP A 407 -6.15 -15.30 -26.99
N SER A 408 -5.99 -16.59 -26.69
CA SER A 408 -6.17 -17.08 -25.33
C SER A 408 -4.87 -17.02 -24.53
N ASN A 409 -4.92 -16.35 -23.38
CA ASN A 409 -3.86 -16.45 -22.38
C ASN A 409 -3.73 -17.85 -21.73
N ASN A 410 -4.57 -18.83 -22.10
CA ASN A 410 -4.57 -20.17 -21.53
C ASN A 410 -3.61 -21.13 -22.24
N TYR A 411 -2.95 -21.97 -21.45
CA TYR A 411 -2.22 -23.14 -21.93
C TYR A 411 -3.10 -24.37 -21.76
N TYR A 412 -3.12 -25.24 -22.76
CA TYR A 412 -3.88 -26.48 -22.79
C TYR A 412 -2.91 -27.66 -22.70
N LEU A 413 -3.28 -28.67 -21.92
CA LEU A 413 -2.45 -29.86 -21.71
C LEU A 413 -2.80 -30.90 -22.79
N LEU A 414 -1.85 -31.21 -23.66
CA LEU A 414 -2.00 -32.19 -24.74
C LEU A 414 -1.24 -33.48 -24.44
N ASP A 415 -1.74 -34.60 -24.96
CA ASP A 415 -1.01 -35.87 -25.01
C ASP A 415 -0.08 -35.95 -26.23
N ALA A 416 0.59 -37.10 -26.42
CA ALA A 416 1.55 -37.32 -27.51
C ALA A 416 0.91 -37.40 -28.91
N ASN A 417 -0.43 -37.39 -28.99
CA ASN A 417 -1.21 -37.42 -30.22
C ASN A 417 -2.00 -36.11 -30.42
N GLY A 418 -1.84 -35.11 -29.54
CA GLY A 418 -2.52 -33.82 -29.62
C GLY A 418 -3.89 -33.75 -28.94
N TYR A 419 -4.34 -34.78 -28.23
CA TYR A 419 -5.64 -34.75 -27.54
C TYR A 419 -5.57 -34.05 -26.19
N LEU A 420 -6.65 -33.35 -25.82
CA LEU A 420 -6.78 -32.65 -24.54
C LEU A 420 -6.78 -33.61 -23.35
N ILE A 421 -5.71 -33.57 -22.55
CA ILE A 421 -5.64 -34.22 -21.23
C ILE A 421 -6.48 -33.40 -20.25
N LYS A 422 -7.59 -33.95 -19.78
CA LYS A 422 -8.56 -33.28 -18.89
C LYS A 422 -8.43 -33.79 -17.44
N GLY A 423 -8.32 -32.87 -16.47
CA GLY A 423 -8.40 -33.15 -15.03
C GLY A 423 -7.24 -33.96 -14.41
N LYS A 424 -6.18 -34.27 -15.16
CA LYS A 424 -5.10 -35.18 -14.74
C LYS A 424 -3.77 -34.44 -14.58
N MET A 425 -2.89 -34.97 -13.73
CA MET A 425 -1.49 -34.54 -13.63
C MET A 425 -0.60 -35.53 -14.38
N VAL A 426 0.21 -35.05 -15.32
CA VAL A 426 1.10 -35.88 -16.15
C VAL A 426 2.51 -35.30 -16.20
N LYS A 427 3.50 -36.14 -16.56
CA LYS A 427 4.86 -35.73 -16.87
C LYS A 427 4.96 -35.44 -18.37
N ALA A 428 5.32 -34.21 -18.72
CA ALA A 428 5.50 -33.78 -20.09
C ALA A 428 6.87 -34.21 -20.67
N ALA A 429 7.03 -34.08 -21.99
CA ALA A 429 8.27 -34.35 -22.71
C ALA A 429 9.47 -33.53 -22.17
N ASN A 430 9.22 -32.29 -21.74
CA ASN A 430 10.21 -31.43 -21.07
C ASN A 430 10.53 -31.84 -19.61
N LYS A 431 10.18 -33.06 -19.20
CA LYS A 431 10.44 -33.70 -17.90
C LYS A 431 9.71 -33.08 -16.69
N TYR A 432 9.05 -31.94 -16.83
CA TYR A 432 8.22 -31.32 -15.79
C TYR A 432 6.82 -31.95 -15.69
N TYR A 433 6.17 -31.75 -14.54
CA TYR A 433 4.78 -32.17 -14.34
C TYR A 433 3.84 -30.98 -14.57
N TYR A 434 2.72 -31.22 -15.23
CA TYR A 434 1.64 -30.24 -15.43
C TYR A 434 0.33 -30.89 -15.00
N MET A 435 -0.66 -30.09 -14.61
CA MET A 435 -2.00 -30.57 -14.28
C MET A 435 -3.06 -29.68 -14.91
N SER A 436 -4.09 -30.28 -15.49
CA SER A 436 -5.19 -29.55 -16.13
C SER A 436 -6.48 -29.54 -15.29
N LYS A 437 -7.32 -28.55 -15.59
CA LYS A 437 -8.74 -28.47 -15.21
C LYS A 437 -9.55 -29.51 -16.01
N LYS A 438 -10.84 -29.66 -15.68
CA LYS A 438 -11.77 -30.53 -16.43
C LYS A 438 -11.90 -30.17 -17.93
N ASN A 439 -11.63 -28.92 -18.32
CA ASN A 439 -11.64 -28.45 -19.70
C ASN A 439 -10.26 -28.51 -20.41
N GLY A 440 -9.25 -29.14 -19.81
CA GLY A 440 -7.91 -29.28 -20.41
C GLY A 440 -6.95 -28.10 -20.16
N VAL A 441 -7.45 -26.95 -19.72
CA VAL A 441 -6.60 -25.79 -19.38
C VAL A 441 -5.70 -26.08 -18.18
N VAL A 442 -4.41 -25.80 -18.30
CA VAL A 442 -3.38 -25.99 -17.28
C VAL A 442 -3.59 -25.07 -16.07
N TYR A 443 -3.35 -25.59 -14.88
CA TYR A 443 -3.28 -24.77 -13.66
C TYR A 443 -1.99 -23.96 -13.63
N ARG A 444 -2.09 -22.65 -13.47
CA ARG A 444 -0.98 -21.70 -13.31
C ARG A 444 -1.20 -20.87 -12.05
N GLU A 445 -0.11 -20.51 -11.37
CA GLU A 445 -0.10 -19.81 -10.06
C GLU A 445 -1.17 -20.31 -9.07
N LYS A 446 -1.28 -21.64 -8.92
CA LYS A 446 -2.36 -22.24 -8.12
C LYS A 446 -1.90 -23.44 -7.31
N LEU A 447 -2.40 -23.50 -6.08
CA LEU A 447 -2.29 -24.67 -5.22
C LEU A 447 -3.48 -25.61 -5.49
N VAL A 448 -3.19 -26.83 -5.94
CA VAL A 448 -4.20 -27.82 -6.35
C VAL A 448 -4.04 -29.09 -5.52
N LYS A 449 -5.16 -29.67 -5.08
CA LYS A 449 -5.17 -30.97 -4.38
C LYS A 449 -5.22 -32.09 -5.43
N SER A 450 -4.28 -33.03 -5.35
CA SER A 450 -4.23 -34.24 -6.17
C SER A 450 -4.07 -35.44 -5.25
N GLY A 451 -5.11 -36.27 -5.16
CA GLY A 451 -5.21 -37.32 -4.14
C GLY A 451 -5.15 -36.74 -2.71
N LYS A 452 -4.31 -37.33 -1.85
CA LYS A 452 -4.13 -36.90 -0.45
C LYS A 452 -3.28 -35.64 -0.27
N TYR A 453 -2.62 -35.12 -1.33
CA TYR A 453 -1.61 -34.06 -1.21
C TYR A 453 -1.94 -32.80 -2.00
N ARG A 454 -1.33 -31.68 -1.62
CA ARG A 454 -1.41 -30.40 -2.35
C ARG A 454 -0.11 -30.13 -3.09
N TYR A 455 -0.23 -29.67 -4.33
CA TYR A 455 0.88 -29.32 -5.21
C TYR A 455 0.69 -27.90 -5.73
N TYR A 456 1.79 -27.15 -5.82
CA TYR A 456 1.77 -25.79 -6.37
C TYR A 456 2.26 -25.80 -7.82
N PHE A 457 1.54 -25.09 -8.69
CA PHE A 457 1.89 -24.87 -10.08
C PHE A 457 2.29 -23.40 -10.29
N THR A 458 3.43 -23.17 -10.94
CA THR A 458 4.03 -21.85 -11.18
C THR A 458 3.32 -21.09 -12.32
N SER A 459 3.78 -19.89 -12.66
CA SER A 459 3.20 -19.03 -13.70
C SER A 459 3.25 -19.63 -15.11
N ASP A 460 4.26 -20.46 -15.38
CA ASP A 460 4.41 -21.29 -16.58
C ASP A 460 3.59 -22.60 -16.55
N GLY A 461 2.79 -22.82 -15.50
CA GLY A 461 1.97 -24.02 -15.32
C GLY A 461 2.72 -25.28 -14.90
N ARG A 462 4.04 -25.19 -14.68
CA ARG A 462 4.84 -26.32 -14.18
C ARG A 462 4.55 -26.56 -12.71
N ARG A 463 4.51 -27.82 -12.29
CA ARG A 463 4.55 -28.17 -10.87
C ARG A 463 5.90 -27.73 -10.31
N ALA A 464 5.88 -26.95 -9.24
CA ALA A 464 7.11 -26.42 -8.63
C ALA A 464 8.11 -27.54 -8.29
N THR A 465 9.40 -27.25 -8.42
CA THR A 465 10.49 -28.22 -8.14
C THR A 465 10.99 -28.18 -6.69
N TRP A 466 10.45 -27.27 -5.88
CA TRP A 466 10.92 -26.97 -4.53
C TRP A 466 10.84 -28.18 -3.58
N LYS A 467 11.88 -28.34 -2.75
CA LYS A 467 12.01 -29.36 -1.70
C LYS A 467 12.54 -28.73 -0.40
N ASN A 468 12.14 -29.29 0.74
CA ASN A 468 12.60 -28.96 2.10
C ASN A 468 12.69 -27.45 2.43
N ARG A 469 11.74 -26.63 1.95
CA ARG A 469 11.82 -25.16 2.05
C ARG A 469 10.46 -24.49 2.12
N TRP A 470 10.42 -23.30 2.71
CA TRP A 470 9.30 -22.37 2.54
C TRP A 470 9.36 -21.68 1.17
N ALA A 471 8.20 -21.46 0.57
CA ALA A 471 8.03 -20.62 -0.61
C ALA A 471 6.70 -19.87 -0.57
N LEU A 472 6.69 -18.65 -1.10
CA LEU A 472 5.48 -17.85 -1.30
C LEU A 472 4.76 -18.36 -2.56
N CYS A 473 3.51 -18.76 -2.42
CA CYS A 473 2.70 -19.25 -3.52
C CYS A 473 1.76 -18.14 -4.00
N LYS A 474 2.12 -17.47 -5.10
CA LYS A 474 1.26 -16.50 -5.79
C LYS A 474 -0.04 -17.16 -6.25
N GLY A 475 -1.14 -16.41 -6.30
CA GLY A 475 -2.48 -16.91 -6.69
C GLY A 475 -3.11 -17.94 -5.74
N ALA A 476 -2.34 -18.56 -4.84
CA ALA A 476 -2.81 -19.39 -3.72
C ALA A 476 -3.13 -18.54 -2.47
N GLY A 477 -3.78 -17.39 -2.66
CA GLY A 477 -4.00 -16.40 -1.60
C GLY A 477 -2.72 -15.71 -1.10
N ASN A 478 -1.64 -15.74 -1.90
CA ASN A 478 -0.33 -15.16 -1.60
C ASN A 478 0.25 -15.60 -0.24
N ARG A 479 0.15 -16.90 0.07
CA ARG A 479 0.57 -17.47 1.36
C ARG A 479 1.90 -18.22 1.25
N TYR A 480 2.64 -18.28 2.36
CA TYR A 480 3.78 -19.17 2.48
C TYR A 480 3.31 -20.62 2.71
N TYR A 481 3.94 -21.56 2.02
CA TYR A 481 3.75 -23.00 2.22
C TYR A 481 5.12 -23.69 2.37
N TYR A 482 5.18 -24.72 3.20
CA TYR A 482 6.38 -25.54 3.36
C TYR A 482 6.33 -26.72 2.40
N PHE A 483 7.37 -26.87 1.59
CA PHE A 483 7.53 -27.97 0.64
C PHE A 483 8.43 -29.03 1.27
N GLY A 484 7.96 -30.28 1.31
CA GLY A 484 8.67 -31.39 1.96
C GLY A 484 9.73 -32.05 1.06
N LYS A 485 10.06 -33.31 1.32
CA LYS A 485 11.05 -34.08 0.55
C LYS A 485 10.67 -34.26 -0.95
N THR A 486 9.38 -34.35 -1.25
CA THR A 486 8.86 -34.56 -2.62
C THR A 486 8.69 -33.21 -3.34
N ALA A 487 9.30 -33.08 -4.53
CA ALA A 487 9.31 -31.85 -5.32
C ALA A 487 7.89 -31.31 -5.58
N GLY A 488 7.64 -30.07 -5.15
CA GLY A 488 6.37 -29.37 -5.36
C GLY A 488 5.22 -29.82 -4.46
N ARG A 489 5.45 -30.79 -3.57
CA ARG A 489 4.44 -31.28 -2.61
C ARG A 489 4.49 -30.44 -1.33
N VAL A 490 3.38 -29.80 -0.99
CA VAL A 490 3.22 -29.13 0.30
C VAL A 490 3.17 -30.17 1.41
N GLN A 491 3.96 -29.94 2.46
CA GLN A 491 3.88 -30.63 3.74
C GLN A 491 3.18 -29.69 4.73
N GLU A 492 2.02 -30.10 5.22
CA GLU A 492 1.16 -29.25 6.04
C GLU A 492 1.79 -29.06 7.43
N LYS A 493 2.25 -27.83 7.70
CA LYS A 493 2.66 -27.39 9.04
C LYS A 493 1.44 -26.83 9.78
N LYS A 494 1.46 -26.88 11.12
CA LYS A 494 0.38 -26.47 12.01
C LYS A 494 0.95 -25.60 13.14
N GLY A 495 0.12 -24.78 13.77
CA GLY A 495 0.52 -23.90 14.87
C GLY A 495 1.49 -22.80 14.44
N ILE A 496 2.26 -22.26 15.39
CA ILE A 496 3.26 -21.22 15.14
C ILE A 496 4.50 -21.83 14.48
N GLN A 497 4.98 -21.21 13.40
CA GLN A 497 6.09 -21.70 12.59
C GLN A 497 7.03 -20.55 12.23
N LYS A 498 8.35 -20.83 12.28
CA LYS A 498 9.40 -19.95 11.76
C LYS A 498 9.46 -20.06 10.24
N VAL A 499 9.18 -18.96 9.53
CA VAL A 499 9.27 -18.93 8.07
C VAL A 499 10.57 -18.24 7.65
N THR A 500 11.37 -18.97 6.89
CA THR A 500 12.66 -18.52 6.34
C THR A 500 12.67 -18.81 4.85
N VAL A 501 12.92 -17.78 4.03
CA VAL A 501 12.88 -17.88 2.55
C VAL A 501 14.17 -17.32 1.98
N LYS A 502 14.88 -18.13 1.17
CA LYS A 502 16.24 -17.83 0.67
C LYS A 502 17.19 -17.40 1.81
N GLY A 503 17.23 -18.16 2.91
CA GLY A 503 18.02 -17.86 4.12
C GLY A 503 17.51 -16.71 4.99
N LYS A 504 16.72 -15.78 4.44
CA LYS A 504 16.21 -14.60 5.17
C LYS A 504 14.98 -14.97 6.03
N PHE A 505 15.04 -14.67 7.32
CA PHE A 505 13.89 -14.78 8.24
C PHE A 505 12.78 -13.83 7.77
N LYS A 506 11.54 -14.32 7.71
CA LYS A 506 10.35 -13.55 7.30
C LYS A 506 9.38 -13.27 8.45
N GLY A 507 9.66 -13.80 9.64
CA GLY A 507 8.78 -13.71 10.81
C GLY A 507 8.29 -15.07 11.29
N TRP A 508 7.45 -15.00 12.31
CA TRP A 508 6.67 -16.12 12.82
C TRP A 508 5.26 -16.05 12.25
N PHE A 509 4.70 -17.21 11.89
CA PHE A 509 3.41 -17.30 11.19
C PHE A 509 2.59 -18.43 11.81
N TYR A 510 1.26 -18.26 11.92
CA TYR A 510 0.39 -19.31 12.44
C TYR A 510 -0.33 -20.05 11.30
N PHE A 511 -0.28 -21.38 11.36
CA PHE A 511 -0.91 -22.28 10.40
C PHE A 511 -2.07 -23.03 11.04
N SER A 512 -3.25 -22.88 10.44
CA SER A 512 -4.49 -23.58 10.83
C SER A 512 -4.37 -25.11 10.73
N LYS A 513 -5.33 -25.85 11.34
CA LYS A 513 -5.42 -27.33 11.23
C LYS A 513 -5.36 -27.84 9.77
N LYS A 514 -5.82 -27.05 8.80
CA LYS A 514 -5.79 -27.31 7.33
C LYS A 514 -4.50 -26.84 6.63
N GLY A 515 -3.41 -26.58 7.37
CA GLY A 515 -2.12 -26.17 6.84
C GLY A 515 -2.10 -24.83 6.09
N ASN A 516 -3.11 -23.97 6.30
CA ASN A 516 -3.17 -22.64 5.70
C ASN A 516 -2.77 -21.58 6.72
N MET A 517 -1.87 -20.69 6.30
CA MET A 517 -1.44 -19.49 7.03
C MET A 517 -2.64 -18.57 7.31
N VAL A 518 -2.77 -18.06 8.53
CA VAL A 518 -3.78 -17.05 8.89
C VAL A 518 -3.29 -15.64 8.53
N LEU A 519 -4.22 -14.76 8.16
CA LEU A 519 -3.99 -13.37 7.76
C LEU A 519 -5.00 -12.49 8.49
N ASN A 520 -4.59 -11.27 8.88
CA ASN A 520 -5.43 -10.27 9.56
C ASN A 520 -6.29 -10.83 10.71
N LYS A 521 -5.70 -11.70 11.55
CA LYS A 521 -6.45 -12.45 12.56
C LYS A 521 -5.74 -12.49 13.91
N TRP A 522 -6.54 -12.36 14.97
CA TRP A 522 -6.14 -12.64 16.34
C TRP A 522 -6.20 -14.15 16.62
N VAL A 523 -5.17 -14.68 17.27
CA VAL A 523 -5.09 -16.06 17.77
C VAL A 523 -4.37 -16.04 19.12
N SER A 524 -5.02 -16.51 20.18
CA SER A 524 -4.41 -16.69 21.53
C SER A 524 -3.60 -15.48 22.03
N GLY A 525 -4.19 -14.28 21.96
CA GLY A 525 -3.56 -13.03 22.41
C GLY A 525 -2.49 -12.44 21.48
N ARG A 526 -2.27 -13.04 20.31
CA ARG A 526 -1.31 -12.63 19.28
C ARG A 526 -2.05 -12.19 18.02
N TYR A 527 -1.51 -11.27 17.24
CA TYR A 527 -2.09 -10.84 15.95
C TYR A 527 -1.19 -11.22 14.78
N TYR A 528 -1.78 -11.67 13.67
CA TYR A 528 -1.10 -11.96 12.41
C TYR A 528 -1.56 -10.96 11.35
N LYS A 529 -0.61 -10.24 10.76
CA LYS A 529 -0.84 -9.10 9.85
C LYS A 529 -1.35 -9.55 8.47
N ALA A 530 -1.53 -8.60 7.55
CA ALA A 530 -1.94 -8.86 6.16
C ALA A 530 -0.92 -9.69 5.37
N ASP A 531 0.37 -9.55 5.68
CA ASP A 531 1.45 -10.40 5.16
C ASP A 531 1.49 -11.80 5.83
N GLY A 532 0.68 -12.02 6.87
CA GLY A 532 0.60 -13.21 7.72
C GLY A 532 1.62 -13.30 8.85
N SER A 533 2.60 -12.39 8.89
CA SER A 533 3.61 -12.40 9.95
C SER A 533 3.04 -11.85 11.26
N MET A 534 3.50 -12.43 12.36
CA MET A 534 3.08 -12.07 13.70
C MET A 534 3.48 -10.62 14.04
N ALA A 535 2.56 -9.89 14.65
CA ALA A 535 2.80 -8.55 15.18
C ALA A 535 3.83 -8.58 16.32
N SER A 536 4.63 -7.52 16.43
CA SER A 536 5.79 -7.43 17.32
C SER A 536 6.14 -5.95 17.50
N GLY A 537 6.27 -5.49 18.75
CA GLY A 537 6.41 -4.06 19.07
C GLY A 537 5.14 -3.25 18.84
N LEU A 538 5.29 -1.93 18.68
CA LEU A 538 4.21 -1.01 18.33
C LEU A 538 3.62 -1.37 16.96
N THR A 539 2.33 -1.72 16.92
CA THR A 539 1.62 -2.13 15.70
C THR A 539 0.25 -1.46 15.63
N LYS A 540 -0.07 -0.86 14.48
CA LYS A 540 -1.41 -0.34 14.17
C LYS A 540 -2.28 -1.44 13.57
N ILE A 541 -3.51 -1.57 14.06
CA ILE A 541 -4.52 -2.53 13.57
C ILE A 541 -5.83 -1.74 13.40
N GLY A 542 -6.22 -1.50 12.14
CA GLY A 542 -7.29 -0.56 11.82
C GLY A 542 -6.97 0.84 12.34
N SER A 543 -7.91 1.44 13.07
CA SER A 543 -7.75 2.75 13.73
C SER A 543 -7.00 2.71 15.07
N ARG A 544 -6.69 1.52 15.61
CA ARG A 544 -6.18 1.32 16.97
C ARG A 544 -4.70 0.95 16.98
N TYR A 545 -3.98 1.38 18.01
CA TYR A 545 -2.58 1.03 18.25
C TYR A 545 -2.47 0.03 19.39
N TYR A 546 -1.57 -0.92 19.25
CA TYR A 546 -1.29 -1.98 20.21
C TYR A 546 0.22 -2.14 20.36
N PHE A 547 0.68 -2.61 21.52
CA PHE A 547 2.08 -3.01 21.70
C PHE A 547 2.15 -4.52 21.96
N PHE A 548 2.91 -5.23 21.13
CA PHE A 548 3.13 -6.67 21.23
C PHE A 548 4.53 -6.96 21.75
N GLN A 549 4.67 -7.96 22.61
CA GLN A 549 5.98 -8.47 23.05
C GLN A 549 6.88 -8.77 21.85
N ARG A 550 8.10 -8.21 21.82
CA ARG A 550 8.96 -8.36 20.64
C ARG A 550 9.38 -9.81 20.42
N SER A 551 9.37 -10.22 19.15
CA SER A 551 9.79 -11.56 18.74
C SER A 551 11.09 -11.50 17.95
N THR A 552 11.98 -12.46 18.21
CA THR A 552 13.30 -12.55 17.58
C THR A 552 13.33 -13.71 16.57
N PRO A 553 14.38 -13.87 15.76
CA PRO A 553 14.56 -15.07 14.95
C PRO A 553 14.75 -16.36 15.79
N LYS A 554 15.05 -16.26 17.09
CA LYS A 554 15.22 -17.42 18.00
C LYS A 554 13.92 -17.79 18.70
N ALA A 555 13.20 -16.81 19.25
CA ALA A 555 12.00 -17.03 20.05
C ALA A 555 10.80 -16.19 19.56
N TYR A 556 9.60 -16.76 19.61
CA TYR A 556 8.34 -16.03 19.40
C TYR A 556 7.77 -15.60 20.75
N ARG A 557 7.44 -14.32 20.91
CA ARG A 557 6.72 -13.81 22.09
C ARG A 557 5.33 -13.38 21.65
N GLY A 558 5.21 -12.18 21.08
CA GLY A 558 4.08 -11.75 20.24
C GLY A 558 2.72 -11.62 20.93
N LYS A 559 2.61 -11.86 22.25
CA LYS A 559 1.38 -11.57 23.02
C LYS A 559 1.23 -10.05 23.16
N VAL A 560 0.00 -9.55 23.07
CA VAL A 560 -0.29 -8.13 23.29
C VAL A 560 -0.18 -7.76 24.77
N TYR A 561 0.42 -6.61 25.09
CA TYR A 561 0.41 -6.06 26.44
C TYR A 561 -0.99 -5.52 26.78
N LYS A 562 -1.47 -5.78 28.00
CA LYS A 562 -2.75 -5.30 28.54
C LYS A 562 -2.55 -4.75 29.94
N SER A 563 -3.27 -3.69 30.31
CA SER A 563 -3.24 -3.07 31.64
C SER A 563 -1.82 -2.77 32.17
N LYS A 564 -0.88 -2.39 31.30
CA LYS A 564 0.54 -2.28 31.65
C LYS A 564 1.22 -1.08 31.00
N TRP A 565 2.25 -0.59 31.69
CA TRP A 565 3.24 0.33 31.14
C TRP A 565 4.36 -0.45 30.43
N ILE A 566 4.81 0.07 29.30
CA ILE A 566 5.87 -0.50 28.47
C ILE A 566 6.96 0.55 28.27
N LYS A 567 8.21 0.23 28.60
CA LYS A 567 9.38 1.03 28.25
C LYS A 567 10.06 0.42 27.04
N PHE A 568 10.13 1.16 25.94
CA PHE A 568 10.79 0.70 24.71
C PHE A 568 11.48 1.86 24.00
N ASN A 569 12.75 1.67 23.63
CA ASN A 569 13.61 2.69 23.00
C ASN A 569 13.55 4.05 23.73
N LYS A 570 13.79 4.04 25.05
CA LYS A 570 13.70 5.19 25.98
C LYS A 570 12.32 5.89 26.06
N LYS A 571 11.29 5.40 25.35
CA LYS A 571 9.93 5.94 25.33
C LYS A 571 8.97 5.08 26.17
N TYR A 572 7.94 5.72 26.73
CA TYR A 572 6.96 5.12 27.62
C TYR A 572 5.60 5.04 26.93
N TYR A 573 5.00 3.85 26.92
CA TYR A 573 3.69 3.57 26.33
C TYR A 573 2.79 2.97 27.42
N CYS A 574 1.47 3.20 27.35
CA CYS A 574 0.51 2.65 28.31
C CYS A 574 -0.63 1.94 27.58
N ALA A 575 -0.85 0.66 27.92
CA ALA A 575 -1.87 -0.19 27.35
C ALA A 575 -3.09 -0.31 28.28
N SER A 576 -4.28 -0.06 27.74
CA SER A 576 -5.57 -0.26 28.42
C SER A 576 -5.88 -1.75 28.70
N LYS A 577 -7.00 -2.03 29.37
CA LYS A 577 -7.48 -3.41 29.64
C LYS A 577 -7.59 -4.30 28.39
N ASN A 578 -7.89 -3.71 27.25
CA ASN A 578 -8.03 -4.41 25.96
C ASN A 578 -6.75 -4.38 25.12
N GLY A 579 -5.63 -3.87 25.67
CA GLY A 579 -4.34 -3.74 25.01
C GLY A 579 -4.21 -2.57 24.03
N ILE A 580 -5.27 -1.77 23.88
CA ILE A 580 -5.25 -0.56 23.05
C ILE A 580 -4.40 0.50 23.77
N LEU A 581 -3.46 1.11 23.06
CA LEU A 581 -2.62 2.19 23.56
C LEU A 581 -3.36 3.53 23.61
N TYR A 582 -3.02 4.37 24.58
CA TYR A 582 -3.43 5.77 24.59
C TYR A 582 -2.59 6.56 23.57
N VAL A 583 -3.24 7.02 22.48
CA VAL A 583 -2.54 7.67 21.36
C VAL A 583 -2.24 9.14 21.65
N ASN A 584 -3.28 9.97 21.79
CA ASN A 584 -3.18 11.42 21.93
C ASN A 584 -4.07 11.96 23.08
N GLY A 585 -3.58 13.01 23.74
CA GLY A 585 -4.29 13.79 24.74
C GLY A 585 -4.16 13.27 26.17
N TRP A 586 -4.89 13.93 27.07
CA TRP A 586 -4.92 13.63 28.50
C TRP A 586 -5.61 12.30 28.81
N ARG A 587 -5.02 11.49 29.69
CA ARG A 587 -5.63 10.26 30.24
C ARG A 587 -5.33 10.15 31.72
N ARG A 588 -6.29 9.60 32.47
CA ARG A 588 -6.14 9.30 33.91
C ARG A 588 -5.81 7.82 34.07
N VAL A 589 -4.65 7.51 34.65
CA VAL A 589 -4.10 6.15 34.75
C VAL A 589 -3.72 5.85 36.20
N SER A 590 -3.90 4.60 36.63
CA SER A 590 -3.50 4.15 37.97
C SER A 590 -2.03 3.75 37.99
N CYS A 591 -1.26 4.27 38.94
CA CYS A 591 0.13 3.90 39.23
C CYS A 591 0.29 3.81 40.77
N GLY A 592 0.79 2.68 41.29
CA GLY A 592 0.98 2.50 42.74
C GLY A 592 -0.29 2.71 43.58
N GLY A 593 -1.46 2.28 43.08
CA GLY A 593 -2.77 2.49 43.74
C GLY A 593 -3.40 3.88 43.54
N HIS A 594 -2.64 4.88 43.06
CA HIS A 594 -3.11 6.26 42.89
C HIS A 594 -3.36 6.61 41.41
N LYS A 595 -4.41 7.41 41.15
CA LYS A 595 -4.82 7.81 39.78
C LYS A 595 -4.26 9.17 39.38
N TYR A 596 -3.16 9.17 38.61
CA TYR A 596 -2.53 10.38 38.06
C TYR A 596 -3.04 10.70 36.64
N TYR A 597 -2.85 11.96 36.21
CA TYR A 597 -3.05 12.35 34.83
C TYR A 597 -1.72 12.29 34.06
N PHE A 598 -1.78 11.78 32.83
CA PHE A 598 -0.66 11.69 31.89
C PHE A 598 -1.11 12.30 30.56
N TYR A 599 -0.20 12.92 29.83
CA TYR A 599 -0.44 13.40 28.48
C TYR A 599 0.28 12.51 27.47
N PHE A 600 -0.46 12.02 26.47
CA PHE A 600 0.09 11.17 25.40
C PHE A 600 0.16 11.96 24.10
N LYS A 601 1.24 11.74 23.34
CA LYS A 601 1.41 12.20 21.95
C LYS A 601 1.99 11.04 21.14
N ASP A 602 1.35 10.67 20.04
CA ASP A 602 1.77 9.59 19.13
C ASP A 602 2.06 8.25 19.84
N CYS A 603 1.16 7.88 20.77
CA CYS A 603 1.25 6.73 21.68
C CYS A 603 2.27 6.85 22.84
N VAL A 604 3.06 7.92 22.89
CA VAL A 604 4.14 8.12 23.86
C VAL A 604 3.69 9.04 24.99
N ALA A 605 3.81 8.59 26.24
CA ALA A 605 3.64 9.43 27.41
C ALA A 605 4.74 10.50 27.43
N GLN A 606 4.31 11.76 27.54
CA GLN A 606 5.21 12.90 27.67
C GLN A 606 5.73 13.01 29.12
N THR A 607 6.97 13.47 29.29
CA THR A 607 7.65 13.64 30.58
C THR A 607 8.38 14.99 30.61
N ASN A 608 8.86 15.39 31.79
CA ASN A 608 9.80 16.51 32.02
C ASN A 608 9.45 17.83 31.29
N GLN A 609 8.18 18.24 31.27
CA GLN A 609 7.77 19.46 30.57
C GLN A 609 6.60 20.19 31.24
N LYS A 610 6.54 21.51 31.06
CA LYS A 610 5.42 22.35 31.46
C LYS A 610 4.27 22.17 30.47
N ILE A 611 3.05 22.00 30.97
CA ILE A 611 1.85 21.77 30.14
C ILE A 611 0.60 22.29 30.85
N LYS A 612 -0.46 22.56 30.07
CA LYS A 612 -1.77 22.99 30.58
C LYS A 612 -2.79 21.85 30.44
N ARG A 613 -3.56 21.58 31.50
CA ARG A 613 -4.70 20.63 31.52
C ARG A 613 -5.99 21.41 31.74
N GLY A 614 -6.71 21.71 30.65
CA GLY A 614 -7.84 22.64 30.70
C GLY A 614 -7.34 24.05 31.04
N ASP A 615 -7.73 24.58 32.20
CA ASP A 615 -7.25 25.87 32.73
C ASP A 615 -6.17 25.79 33.80
N VAL A 616 -5.77 24.59 34.19
CA VAL A 616 -4.73 24.37 35.20
C VAL A 616 -3.37 24.18 34.54
N TYR A 617 -2.42 25.05 34.87
CA TYR A 617 -1.00 24.84 34.55
C TYR A 617 -0.37 23.81 35.50
N GLY A 618 0.67 23.13 35.02
CA GLY A 618 1.45 22.20 35.81
C GLY A 618 2.66 21.67 35.04
N THR A 619 3.28 20.63 35.58
CA THR A 619 4.46 19.98 35.02
C THR A 619 4.27 18.47 34.96
N LEU A 620 4.71 17.84 33.87
CA LEU A 620 4.92 16.40 33.81
C LEU A 620 6.27 16.10 34.45
N ASP A 621 6.31 15.21 35.45
CA ASP A 621 7.55 14.77 36.09
C ASP A 621 8.36 13.79 35.22
N GLY A 622 9.46 13.25 35.76
CA GLY A 622 10.31 12.26 35.09
C GLY A 622 9.61 10.94 34.73
N ARG A 623 8.42 10.71 35.30
CA ARG A 623 7.56 9.54 35.08
C ARG A 623 6.32 9.88 34.23
N GLY A 624 6.15 11.16 33.86
CA GLY A 624 5.02 11.68 33.09
C GLY A 624 3.76 11.97 33.90
N ARG A 625 3.83 11.88 35.24
CA ARG A 625 2.71 12.25 36.13
C ARG A 625 2.56 13.78 36.08
N PHE A 626 1.34 14.25 35.82
CA PHE A 626 1.02 15.67 35.89
C PHE A 626 0.88 16.13 37.34
N ILE A 627 1.79 17.01 37.74
CA ILE A 627 1.80 17.72 39.01
C ILE A 627 1.17 19.09 38.78
N GLU A 628 0.09 19.38 39.51
CA GLU A 628 -0.64 20.65 39.41
C GLU A 628 0.16 21.78 40.07
N SER A 629 0.16 22.96 39.47
CA SER A 629 0.72 24.18 40.10
C SER A 629 0.01 24.47 41.43
N GLY A 630 0.78 24.87 42.46
CA GLY A 630 0.23 25.14 43.79
C GLY A 630 1.32 25.51 44.80
N TRP A 631 1.18 25.04 46.05
CA TRP A 631 2.22 25.20 47.09
C TRP A 631 3.46 24.37 46.76
N VAL A 632 4.61 25.02 46.66
CA VAL A 632 5.91 24.39 46.41
C VAL A 632 6.78 24.54 47.66
N VAL A 633 7.05 23.42 48.34
CA VAL A 633 7.99 23.38 49.47
C VAL A 633 9.41 23.41 48.93
N VAL A 634 10.12 24.52 49.16
CA VAL A 634 11.52 24.68 48.74
C VAL A 634 12.48 24.19 49.82
N ASN A 635 12.15 24.44 51.09
CA ASN A 635 12.85 23.85 52.22
C ASN A 635 11.91 23.80 53.44
N SER A 636 11.55 22.58 53.86
CA SER A 636 10.55 22.38 54.93
C SER A 636 11.06 22.86 56.29
N SER A 637 12.28 22.46 56.69
CA SER A 637 12.85 22.78 58.01
C SER A 637 13.13 24.27 58.23
N ARG A 638 13.41 25.02 57.15
CA ARG A 638 13.55 26.49 57.17
C ARG A 638 12.23 27.24 56.96
N ASN A 639 11.10 26.52 56.83
CA ASN A 639 9.77 27.07 56.53
C ASN A 639 9.76 27.95 55.25
N LEU A 640 10.45 27.51 54.20
CA LEU A 640 10.53 28.18 52.89
C LEU A 640 9.60 27.49 51.90
N VAL A 641 8.45 28.11 51.64
CA VAL A 641 7.49 27.72 50.60
C VAL A 641 7.25 28.86 49.63
N ARG A 642 6.95 28.51 48.38
CA ARG A 642 6.45 29.40 47.34
C ARG A 642 5.06 28.95 46.90
N TYR A 643 4.35 29.78 46.16
CA TYR A 643 3.09 29.40 45.51
C TYR A 643 3.14 29.72 44.02
N MET A 644 2.83 28.73 43.19
CA MET A 644 2.65 28.88 41.75
C MET A 644 1.15 28.97 41.47
N ASP A 645 0.70 30.08 40.88
CA ASP A 645 -0.72 30.32 40.62
C ASP A 645 -1.25 29.32 39.57
N PRO A 646 -2.23 28.47 39.90
CA PRO A 646 -2.72 27.42 39.00
C PRO A 646 -3.27 27.93 37.67
N LYS A 647 -3.76 29.18 37.63
CA LYS A 647 -4.34 29.80 36.43
C LYS A 647 -3.29 30.37 35.48
N THR A 648 -2.08 30.64 35.96
CA THR A 648 -1.04 31.33 35.15
C THR A 648 0.28 30.56 35.03
N GLY A 649 0.50 29.54 35.87
CA GLY A 649 1.77 28.81 35.95
C GLY A 649 2.95 29.65 36.46
N LYS A 650 2.72 30.88 36.93
CA LYS A 650 3.75 31.80 37.42
C LYS A 650 3.82 31.76 38.95
N TYR A 651 5.03 31.88 39.51
CA TYR A 651 5.21 32.08 40.94
C TYR A 651 4.65 33.43 41.36
N VAL A 652 3.84 33.45 42.42
CA VAL A 652 3.38 34.68 43.07
C VAL A 652 4.57 35.34 43.78
N LYS A 653 4.87 36.60 43.44
CA LYS A 653 6.00 37.36 43.97
C LYS A 653 5.59 38.79 44.32
N ASN A 654 6.24 39.36 45.33
CA ASN A 654 6.12 40.74 45.80
C ASN A 654 4.67 41.26 45.95
N THR A 655 3.75 40.41 46.40
CA THR A 655 2.32 40.77 46.46
C THR A 655 1.60 40.06 47.59
N ILE A 656 0.34 40.42 47.80
CA ILE A 656 -0.61 39.73 48.64
C ILE A 656 -1.56 38.95 47.74
N LYS A 657 -1.79 37.67 48.04
CA LYS A 657 -2.68 36.79 47.29
C LYS A 657 -3.58 36.01 48.24
N GLU A 658 -4.87 36.00 47.96
CA GLU A 658 -5.80 35.10 48.63
C GLU A 658 -5.72 33.71 48.00
N ILE A 659 -5.58 32.68 48.84
CA ILE A 659 -5.51 31.28 48.47
C ILE A 659 -6.42 30.52 49.45
N ASN A 660 -7.48 29.89 48.94
CA ASN A 660 -8.47 29.16 49.74
C ASN A 660 -9.06 29.98 50.90
N GLY A 661 -9.39 31.26 50.66
CA GLY A 661 -9.95 32.18 51.66
C GLY A 661 -8.94 32.73 52.69
N ILE A 662 -7.66 32.39 52.57
CA ILE A 662 -6.58 32.88 53.45
C ILE A 662 -5.67 33.83 52.67
N GLN A 663 -5.37 34.98 53.27
CA GLN A 663 -4.54 36.03 52.69
C GLN A 663 -3.05 35.82 53.00
N TYR A 664 -2.27 35.49 51.97
CA TYR A 664 -0.83 35.28 52.07
C TYR A 664 -0.03 36.43 51.45
N ARG A 665 1.02 36.88 52.16
CA ARG A 665 2.03 37.82 51.65
C ARG A 665 3.21 37.04 51.09
N PHE A 666 3.67 37.41 49.90
CA PHE A 666 4.87 36.85 49.26
C PHE A 666 5.93 37.93 49.10
N ASP A 667 7.19 37.59 49.38
CA ASP A 667 8.35 38.48 49.27
C ASP A 667 8.79 38.68 47.80
N LYS A 668 9.83 39.50 47.58
CA LYS A 668 10.39 39.75 46.23
C LYS A 668 10.89 38.49 45.50
N ASN A 669 11.23 37.43 46.24
CA ASN A 669 11.72 36.16 45.71
C ASN A 669 10.58 35.15 45.45
N GLY A 670 9.38 35.40 46.00
CA GLY A 670 8.21 34.54 45.93
C GLY A 670 8.03 33.60 47.13
N TYR A 671 8.76 33.80 48.22
CA TYR A 671 8.55 33.05 49.46
C TYR A 671 7.40 33.63 50.27
N ARG A 672 6.59 32.76 50.89
CA ARG A 672 5.56 33.17 51.86
C ARG A 672 6.23 33.86 53.06
N VAL A 673 5.75 35.04 53.42
CA VAL A 673 6.18 35.77 54.61
C VAL A 673 5.47 35.17 55.82
N ASN A 674 6.24 34.57 56.74
CA ASN A 674 5.72 33.82 57.89
C ASN A 674 5.57 34.67 59.18
N ASP A 675 6.10 35.89 59.20
CA ASP A 675 5.87 36.88 60.27
C ASP A 675 5.67 38.27 59.63
N ARG A 676 4.49 38.83 59.87
CA ARG A 676 3.99 40.12 59.36
C ARG A 676 3.68 41.08 60.50
N THR A 677 4.11 40.79 61.74
CA THR A 677 3.79 41.62 62.93
C THR A 677 4.31 43.06 62.87
N LYS A 678 5.33 43.31 62.03
CA LYS A 678 5.81 44.67 61.70
C LYS A 678 4.94 45.38 60.65
N GLU A 679 4.30 44.63 59.74
CA GLU A 679 3.43 45.15 58.67
C GLU A 679 1.99 45.42 59.16
N VAL A 680 1.47 44.54 60.02
CA VAL A 680 0.05 44.52 60.41
C VAL A 680 -0.08 44.61 61.92
N LYS A 681 -0.34 45.83 62.42
CA LYS A 681 -0.66 46.11 63.82
C LYS A 681 -2.17 46.22 64.03
N ARG A 682 -2.68 45.63 65.12
CA ARG A 682 -4.08 45.70 65.56
C ARG A 682 -4.17 45.93 67.07
N SER A 683 -5.29 46.47 67.53
CA SER A 683 -5.65 46.58 68.95
C SER A 683 -6.10 45.26 69.57
N LYS A 684 -6.53 44.29 68.75
CA LYS A 684 -6.93 42.94 69.15
C LYS A 684 -6.52 41.93 68.07
N TYR A 685 -6.09 40.75 68.50
CA TYR A 685 -5.74 39.63 67.63
C TYR A 685 -6.61 38.41 67.94
N TYR A 686 -6.48 37.39 67.11
CA TYR A 686 -7.19 36.11 67.25
C TYR A 686 -6.18 34.98 67.07
N LEU A 687 -6.26 33.95 67.90
CA LEU A 687 -5.32 32.83 67.90
C LEU A 687 -6.03 31.53 67.51
N SER A 688 -5.25 30.64 66.89
CA SER A 688 -5.63 29.25 66.64
C SER A 688 -4.46 28.34 66.98
N CYS A 689 -4.64 27.44 67.93
CA CYS A 689 -3.63 26.48 68.38
C CYS A 689 -4.00 25.07 67.89
N ASP A 690 -3.20 24.56 66.96
CA ASP A 690 -3.31 23.20 66.43
C ASP A 690 -2.47 22.26 67.30
N ARG A 691 -3.14 21.40 68.07
CA ARG A 691 -2.50 20.46 68.99
C ARG A 691 -1.72 19.37 68.25
N VAL A 692 -2.24 18.88 67.12
CA VAL A 692 -1.65 17.79 66.31
C VAL A 692 -0.39 18.25 65.60
N ASN A 693 -0.41 19.46 65.03
CA ASN A 693 0.73 20.01 64.32
C ASN A 693 1.68 20.85 65.20
N GLY A 694 1.38 21.03 66.50
CA GLY A 694 2.24 21.77 67.44
C GLY A 694 2.52 23.22 67.00
N VAL A 695 1.49 23.90 66.47
CA VAL A 695 1.63 25.25 65.90
C VAL A 695 0.46 26.14 66.35
N MET A 696 0.79 27.37 66.76
CA MET A 696 -0.17 28.41 67.06
C MET A 696 -0.03 29.54 66.04
N THR A 697 -1.13 29.83 65.33
CA THR A 697 -1.19 30.91 64.34
C THR A 697 -1.95 32.09 64.92
N VAL A 698 -1.41 33.29 64.74
CA VAL A 698 -2.04 34.57 65.11
C VAL A 698 -2.59 35.24 63.86
N TYR A 699 -3.81 35.78 63.97
CA TYR A 699 -4.55 36.44 62.90
C TYR A 699 -4.90 37.88 63.29
N ALA A 700 -4.98 38.75 62.28
CA ALA A 700 -5.32 40.17 62.42
C ALA A 700 -6.83 40.46 62.32
N ASP A 701 -7.66 39.43 62.21
CA ASP A 701 -9.11 39.50 61.98
C ASP A 701 -9.85 38.34 62.67
N GLN A 702 -11.12 38.56 63.03
CA GLN A 702 -11.94 37.56 63.73
C GLN A 702 -12.29 36.33 62.88
N LYS A 703 -12.39 36.52 61.55
CA LYS A 703 -12.68 35.44 60.60
C LYS A 703 -11.48 34.52 60.40
N ARG A 704 -10.31 34.87 60.94
CA ARG A 704 -9.03 34.14 60.84
C ARG A 704 -8.58 33.96 59.39
N THR A 705 -8.78 34.97 58.54
CA THR A 705 -8.37 34.96 57.13
C THR A 705 -7.03 35.62 56.87
N ILE A 706 -6.55 36.48 57.78
CA ILE A 706 -5.28 37.23 57.65
C ILE A 706 -4.29 36.77 58.74
N PRO A 707 -3.58 35.65 58.53
CA PRO A 707 -2.54 35.21 59.45
C PRO A 707 -1.33 36.14 59.37
N ILE A 708 -0.77 36.47 60.53
CA ILE A 708 0.35 37.42 60.69
C ILE A 708 1.55 36.85 61.44
N LYS A 709 1.39 35.77 62.20
CA LYS A 709 2.51 35.14 62.92
C LYS A 709 2.26 33.64 63.08
N THR A 710 3.32 32.85 62.95
CA THR A 710 3.36 31.46 63.42
C THR A 710 4.27 31.31 64.63
N ILE A 711 3.81 30.54 65.61
CA ILE A 711 4.50 30.23 66.85
C ILE A 711 4.57 28.70 66.96
N ARG A 712 5.77 28.17 67.20
CA ARG A 712 5.98 26.76 67.55
C ARG A 712 5.50 26.53 68.98
N VAL A 713 4.60 25.56 69.19
CA VAL A 713 4.04 25.27 70.51
C VAL A 713 4.12 23.78 70.88
N SER A 714 4.34 23.52 72.16
CA SER A 714 4.15 22.22 72.78
C SER A 714 2.93 22.26 73.69
N VAL A 715 1.93 21.49 73.30
CA VAL A 715 0.69 21.29 74.04
C VAL A 715 0.83 20.16 75.07
N GLY A 716 -0.25 19.92 75.81
CA GLY A 716 -0.39 18.82 76.75
C GLY A 716 -0.09 17.47 76.11
N ASN A 717 0.67 16.65 76.82
CA ASN A 717 0.93 15.26 76.41
C ASN A 717 -0.38 14.41 76.46
N PRO A 718 -0.39 13.18 75.92
CA PRO A 718 -1.60 12.36 75.85
C PRO A 718 -2.27 12.05 77.20
N THR A 719 -1.54 12.07 78.33
CA THR A 719 -2.11 11.84 79.67
C THR A 719 -2.59 13.12 80.37
N THR A 720 -2.20 14.29 79.85
CA THR A 720 -2.54 15.61 80.41
C THR A 720 -2.79 16.61 79.28
N LEU A 721 -3.84 16.35 78.50
CA LEU A 721 -4.18 17.10 77.28
C LEU A 721 -4.48 18.58 77.54
N THR A 722 -4.03 19.46 76.64
CA THR A 722 -4.57 20.83 76.55
C THR A 722 -6.03 20.76 76.10
N PRO A 723 -7.01 21.35 76.81
CA PRO A 723 -8.41 21.29 76.42
C PRO A 723 -8.65 21.96 75.06
N ALA A 724 -9.43 21.30 74.21
CA ALA A 724 -9.94 21.90 72.97
C ALA A 724 -11.14 22.82 73.29
N GLY A 725 -11.36 23.83 72.45
CA GLY A 725 -12.43 24.80 72.65
C GLY A 725 -12.06 26.21 72.21
N THR A 726 -12.89 27.18 72.57
CA THR A 726 -12.65 28.61 72.31
C THR A 726 -12.64 29.35 73.64
N PHE A 727 -11.54 30.05 73.92
CA PHE A 727 -11.25 30.66 75.22
C PHE A 727 -10.75 32.10 75.05
N THR A 728 -10.70 32.86 76.15
CA THR A 728 -10.15 34.23 76.16
C THR A 728 -8.78 34.23 76.81
N VAL A 729 -7.75 34.68 76.09
CA VAL A 729 -6.40 34.84 76.63
C VAL A 729 -6.37 36.06 77.54
N LYS A 730 -5.90 35.90 78.79
CA LYS A 730 -5.72 37.00 79.76
C LYS A 730 -4.27 37.07 80.23
N ARG A 731 -3.70 38.27 80.29
CA ARG A 731 -2.36 38.47 80.87
C ARG A 731 -2.37 38.04 82.34
N SER A 732 -1.38 37.24 82.75
CA SER A 732 -1.18 36.85 84.14
C SER A 732 0.16 37.39 84.66
N LEU A 733 1.16 36.55 84.91
CA LEU A 733 2.42 36.94 85.54
C LEU A 733 3.64 36.85 84.61
N ARG A 734 4.61 37.76 84.79
CA ARG A 734 5.93 37.74 84.11
C ARG A 734 6.71 36.46 84.40
N TRP A 735 6.57 35.94 85.61
CA TRP A 735 7.06 34.63 86.06
C TRP A 735 5.87 33.87 86.63
N GLN A 736 5.22 33.08 85.79
CA GLN A 736 4.02 32.32 86.11
C GLN A 736 4.39 31.06 86.90
N PRO A 737 3.87 30.87 88.14
CA PRO A 737 3.93 29.58 88.82
C PRO A 737 3.12 28.53 88.06
N LEU A 738 3.65 27.31 87.96
CA LEU A 738 3.06 26.19 87.24
C LEU A 738 2.90 24.97 88.17
N MET A 739 2.61 23.80 87.62
CA MET A 739 2.52 22.55 88.38
C MET A 739 3.91 22.11 88.88
N GLY A 740 4.01 21.78 90.17
CA GLY A 740 5.29 21.52 90.86
C GLY A 740 6.10 22.80 91.13
N PRO A 741 7.33 22.70 91.67
CA PRO A 741 8.25 23.84 91.77
C PRO A 741 8.80 24.20 90.38
N SER A 742 7.96 24.81 89.55
CA SER A 742 8.35 25.25 88.20
C SER A 742 7.68 26.57 87.80
N TRP A 743 8.39 27.32 86.97
CA TRP A 743 7.98 28.66 86.52
C TRP A 743 8.08 28.78 85.00
N GLY A 744 7.17 29.56 84.42
CA GLY A 744 7.20 29.93 82.99
C GLY A 744 7.33 31.44 82.82
N GLN A 745 8.16 31.88 81.87
CA GLN A 745 8.23 33.28 81.47
C GLN A 745 6.96 33.68 80.71
N TYR A 746 6.43 34.86 81.02
CA TYR A 746 5.33 35.54 80.31
C TYR A 746 4.02 34.71 80.24
N GLY A 747 3.48 34.35 81.40
CA GLY A 747 2.24 33.56 81.50
C GLY A 747 0.99 34.33 81.08
N SER A 748 0.29 33.79 80.09
CA SER A 748 -1.03 34.25 79.66
C SER A 748 -2.06 33.15 79.92
N HIS A 749 -3.01 33.41 80.83
CA HIS A 749 -4.06 32.47 81.21
C HIS A 749 -5.01 32.18 80.04
N VAL A 750 -5.50 30.93 79.96
CA VAL A 750 -6.44 30.47 78.94
C VAL A 750 -7.71 29.90 79.57
N VAL A 751 -7.59 28.85 80.39
CA VAL A 751 -8.70 28.16 81.05
C VAL A 751 -8.19 27.29 82.20
N GLY A 752 -8.87 27.28 83.35
CA GLY A 752 -8.43 26.49 84.52
C GLY A 752 -6.97 26.79 84.91
N GLY A 753 -6.14 25.75 85.04
CA GLY A 753 -4.69 25.87 85.26
C GLY A 753 -3.83 26.00 83.98
N ILE A 754 -4.44 26.23 82.81
CA ILE A 754 -3.76 26.22 81.51
C ILE A 754 -3.33 27.64 81.10
N TYR A 755 -2.04 27.78 80.79
CA TYR A 755 -1.42 29.03 80.35
C TYR A 755 -0.67 28.85 79.04
N VAL A 756 -0.59 29.91 78.23
CA VAL A 756 0.48 30.09 77.24
C VAL A 756 1.69 30.68 77.97
N HIS A 757 2.85 30.05 77.90
CA HIS A 757 4.08 30.52 78.56
C HIS A 757 5.34 29.98 77.85
N SER A 758 6.53 30.37 78.31
CA SER A 758 7.80 29.79 77.80
C SER A 758 7.95 28.29 78.13
N VAL A 759 9.06 27.66 77.75
CA VAL A 759 9.48 26.41 78.41
C VAL A 759 9.54 26.64 79.93
N ALA A 760 9.10 25.64 80.70
CA ALA A 760 9.10 25.70 82.16
C ALA A 760 10.50 25.41 82.72
N CYS A 761 10.94 26.18 83.71
CA CYS A 761 12.22 26.04 84.39
C CYS A 761 12.03 25.82 85.91
N GLY A 762 13.07 25.27 86.56
CA GLY A 762 13.03 24.90 87.98
C GLY A 762 13.18 26.06 88.97
N GLU A 763 13.39 27.29 88.48
CA GLU A 763 13.51 28.53 89.28
C GLU A 763 13.00 29.72 88.47
N LYS A 764 12.82 30.89 89.10
CA LYS A 764 12.50 32.16 88.41
C LYS A 764 13.75 32.82 87.80
N ASN A 765 14.50 32.06 87.01
CA ASN A 765 15.81 32.42 86.48
C ASN A 765 15.84 32.18 84.95
N ASP A 766 16.29 33.18 84.19
CA ASP A 766 16.37 33.14 82.72
C ASP A 766 17.52 32.26 82.20
N HIS A 767 18.51 31.97 83.05
CA HIS A 767 19.63 31.05 82.83
C HIS A 767 19.39 29.62 83.38
N ASN A 768 18.12 29.21 83.55
CA ASN A 768 17.73 27.87 84.05
C ASN A 768 16.81 27.10 83.06
N LEU A 769 17.06 27.21 81.75
CA LEU A 769 16.31 26.50 80.72
C LEU A 769 16.66 24.99 80.68
N PRO A 770 15.69 24.07 80.84
CA PRO A 770 15.94 22.65 80.63
C PRO A 770 16.06 22.33 79.13
N VAL A 771 17.28 22.02 78.68
CA VAL A 771 17.60 21.72 77.27
C VAL A 771 16.65 20.69 76.64
N GLY A 772 16.36 19.59 77.34
CA GLY A 772 15.46 18.55 76.86
C GLY A 772 14.04 19.06 76.60
N GLU A 773 13.49 19.90 77.47
CA GLU A 773 12.15 20.44 77.32
C GLU A 773 12.08 21.52 76.24
N TYR A 774 13.18 22.25 75.99
CA TYR A 774 13.29 23.17 74.85
C TYR A 774 13.32 22.42 73.51
N LEU A 775 14.12 21.35 73.40
CA LEU A 775 14.21 20.55 72.18
C LEU A 775 12.92 19.78 71.87
N ARG A 776 12.02 19.61 72.85
CA ARG A 776 10.67 19.05 72.65
C ARG A 776 9.68 20.04 72.05
N LEU A 777 10.01 21.33 71.90
CA LEU A 777 9.10 22.35 71.37
C LEU A 777 8.55 22.00 69.98
N GLY A 778 7.23 21.94 69.87
CA GLY A 778 6.51 21.45 68.69
C GLY A 778 5.97 20.02 68.83
N ASN A 779 6.30 19.30 69.90
CA ASN A 779 5.72 17.99 70.21
C ASN A 779 4.89 18.08 71.51
N PRO A 780 3.83 17.26 71.70
CA PRO A 780 3.12 17.17 72.97
C PRO A 780 4.08 16.84 74.12
N ALA A 781 4.16 17.70 75.13
CA ALA A 781 5.21 17.63 76.15
C ALA A 781 4.85 18.28 77.50
N SER A 782 3.82 19.13 77.57
CA SER A 782 3.45 19.81 78.81
C SER A 782 2.45 18.99 79.65
N HIS A 783 2.23 19.43 80.89
CA HIS A 783 1.07 19.05 81.70
C HIS A 783 -0.10 20.01 81.40
N GLY A 784 -0.67 19.91 80.21
CA GLY A 784 -1.80 20.71 79.73
C GLY A 784 -1.48 22.11 79.18
N CYS A 785 -0.47 22.82 79.67
CA CYS A 785 -0.13 24.17 79.20
C CYS A 785 0.31 24.26 77.72
N ILE A 786 0.32 25.46 77.16
CA ILE A 786 0.83 25.73 75.80
C ILE A 786 2.21 26.38 75.92
N ARG A 787 3.27 25.58 75.81
CA ARG A 787 4.66 26.03 75.91
C ARG A 787 5.18 26.53 74.57
N CYS A 788 5.95 27.61 74.55
CA CYS A 788 6.64 28.14 73.38
C CYS A 788 8.02 28.72 73.74
N CYS A 789 8.74 29.29 72.77
CA CYS A 789 9.98 30.02 73.06
C CYS A 789 9.66 31.36 73.76
N VAL A 790 10.60 31.91 74.54
CA VAL A 790 10.38 33.10 75.38
C VAL A 790 9.95 34.34 74.57
N ALA A 791 10.55 34.62 73.40
CA ALA A 791 10.10 35.73 72.54
C ALA A 791 8.62 35.61 72.16
N ASP A 792 8.18 34.42 71.78
CA ASP A 792 6.81 34.20 71.32
C ASP A 792 5.83 34.20 72.50
N ALA A 793 6.24 33.71 73.69
CA ALA A 793 5.48 33.83 74.94
C ALA A 793 5.29 35.30 75.34
N LYS A 794 6.37 36.09 75.34
CA LYS A 794 6.33 37.54 75.58
C LYS A 794 5.42 38.24 74.58
N TRP A 795 5.52 37.90 73.29
CA TRP A 795 4.69 38.50 72.26
C TRP A 795 3.19 38.27 72.52
N VAL A 796 2.80 37.06 72.92
CA VAL A 796 1.41 36.76 73.32
C VAL A 796 1.00 37.53 74.58
N PHE A 797 1.83 37.55 75.61
CA PHE A 797 1.58 38.29 76.87
C PHE A 797 1.39 39.80 76.66
N ASP A 798 2.20 40.39 75.78
CA ASP A 798 2.15 41.82 75.46
C ASP A 798 0.94 42.18 74.58
N ASN A 799 0.63 41.36 73.56
CA ASN A 799 -0.29 41.74 72.48
C ASN A 799 -1.66 41.05 72.51
N CYS A 800 -1.84 39.96 73.26
CA CYS A 800 -3.04 39.11 73.16
C CYS A 800 -3.97 39.17 74.39
N ASN A 801 -3.82 40.15 75.28
CA ASN A 801 -4.73 40.32 76.42
C ASN A 801 -6.17 40.62 75.93
N GLY A 802 -7.14 39.81 76.31
CA GLY A 802 -8.53 39.89 75.82
C GLY A 802 -8.75 39.32 74.41
N SER A 803 -7.75 38.66 73.82
CA SER A 803 -7.85 37.99 72.52
C SER A 803 -8.49 36.61 72.63
N GLU A 804 -9.18 36.18 71.58
CA GLU A 804 -9.79 34.84 71.52
C GLU A 804 -8.78 33.81 71.01
N ILE A 805 -8.64 32.67 71.69
CA ILE A 805 -7.86 31.52 71.26
C ILE A 805 -8.78 30.32 70.99
N LYS A 806 -8.68 29.73 69.79
CA LYS A 806 -9.34 28.47 69.44
C LYS A 806 -8.32 27.34 69.45
N ILE A 807 -8.52 26.34 70.31
CA ILE A 807 -7.67 25.16 70.45
C ILE A 807 -8.38 23.97 69.80
N TYR A 808 -7.69 23.26 68.89
CA TYR A 808 -8.29 22.21 68.06
C TYR A 808 -7.22 21.22 67.57
N ASP A 809 -7.68 20.11 66.99
CA ASP A 809 -6.82 19.14 66.29
C ASP A 809 -6.90 19.39 64.78
N GLY A 810 -5.76 19.70 64.15
CA GLY A 810 -5.66 19.74 62.70
C GLY A 810 -5.35 18.37 62.09
N ILE A 811 -5.47 18.28 60.77
CA ILE A 811 -4.94 17.14 60.01
C ILE A 811 -3.42 17.20 60.07
N TYR A 812 -2.77 16.11 60.50
CA TYR A 812 -1.31 16.03 60.57
C TYR A 812 -0.64 16.33 59.21
N LYS A 813 0.46 17.10 59.26
CA LYS A 813 1.36 17.32 58.13
C LYS A 813 2.77 16.85 58.50
N SER A 814 3.42 16.12 57.61
CA SER A 814 4.85 15.82 57.71
C SER A 814 5.70 17.09 57.58
N ASP A 815 5.41 17.89 56.56
CA ASP A 815 6.12 19.13 56.25
C ASP A 815 5.89 20.23 57.30
N GLU A 816 6.97 20.63 57.99
CA GLU A 816 6.97 21.78 58.89
C GLU A 816 6.41 23.05 58.20
N ALA A 817 6.77 23.29 56.94
CA ALA A 817 6.34 24.48 56.22
C ALA A 817 4.82 24.52 55.88
N LEU A 818 4.12 23.39 56.02
CA LEU A 818 2.68 23.24 55.77
C LEU A 818 1.85 23.02 57.05
N LYS A 819 2.50 23.00 58.23
CA LYS A 819 1.84 22.95 59.55
C LYS A 819 1.15 24.27 59.86
N GLY A 820 -0.16 24.34 59.64
CA GLY A 820 -0.93 25.58 59.72
C GLY A 820 -0.65 26.55 58.56
N PRO A 821 -1.39 27.67 58.44
CA PRO A 821 -1.33 28.53 57.25
C PRO A 821 0.06 29.11 56.95
N LEU A 822 0.81 29.50 57.99
CA LEU A 822 2.16 30.09 57.85
C LEU A 822 3.28 29.06 58.10
N GLY A 823 2.96 27.76 58.12
CA GLY A 823 3.89 26.71 58.52
C GLY A 823 4.28 26.82 59.99
N ARG A 824 5.08 25.87 60.49
CA ARG A 824 5.66 25.91 61.83
C ARG A 824 7.02 26.58 61.79
N LYS A 825 7.23 27.60 62.63
CA LYS A 825 8.52 28.27 62.80
C LYS A 825 9.62 27.25 63.15
N ALA A 826 10.80 27.36 62.53
CA ALA A 826 11.96 26.56 62.90
C ALA A 826 12.30 26.80 64.38
N LEU A 827 12.72 25.77 65.11
CA LEU A 827 13.22 25.96 66.47
C LEU A 827 14.57 26.68 66.41
N THR A 828 14.72 27.78 67.14
CA THR A 828 15.99 28.51 67.20
C THR A 828 17.05 27.61 67.86
N PRO A 829 18.20 27.36 67.23
CA PRO A 829 19.24 26.54 67.86
C PRO A 829 19.75 27.18 69.16
N LEU A 830 19.90 26.36 70.21
CA LEU A 830 20.53 26.74 71.47
C LEU A 830 21.99 27.19 71.22
N ARG A 831 22.45 28.19 71.98
CA ARG A 831 23.78 28.80 71.85
C ARG A 831 24.48 28.91 73.21
N GLY A 832 25.78 29.16 73.21
CA GLY A 832 26.58 29.33 74.43
C GLY A 832 26.48 28.14 75.38
N ALA A 833 26.28 28.43 76.67
CA ALA A 833 26.12 27.43 77.73
C ALA A 833 24.80 26.61 77.67
N LYS A 834 23.90 26.90 76.70
CA LYS A 834 22.63 26.19 76.46
C LYS A 834 21.63 26.21 77.63
N ASN A 835 21.84 27.07 78.61
CA ASN A 835 21.00 27.22 79.81
C ASN A 835 19.98 28.38 79.71
N PHE A 836 19.87 29.08 78.59
CA PHE A 836 18.91 30.15 78.35
C PHE A 836 18.17 29.95 77.02
N ASP A 837 17.00 30.57 76.85
CA ASP A 837 16.28 30.54 75.58
C ASP A 837 16.94 31.53 74.59
N PRO A 838 17.49 31.08 73.45
CA PRO A 838 18.18 31.93 72.50
C PRO A 838 17.27 32.96 71.82
N THR A 839 15.96 32.91 72.05
CA THR A 839 14.99 33.92 71.62
C THR A 839 14.61 34.92 72.70
N ASP A 840 15.03 34.75 73.95
CA ASP A 840 14.65 35.67 75.02
C ASP A 840 15.15 37.09 74.69
N PRO A 841 14.26 38.11 74.67
CA PRO A 841 14.64 39.51 74.44
C PRO A 841 15.60 40.09 75.48
N ALA A 842 15.90 39.39 76.57
CA ALA A 842 17.00 39.74 77.47
C ALA A 842 18.40 39.65 76.80
N TYR A 843 18.54 38.92 75.69
CA TYR A 843 19.82 38.66 75.01
C TYR A 843 19.83 38.96 73.50
N ASN A 844 18.85 39.70 72.97
CA ASN A 844 18.66 39.95 71.52
C ASN A 844 18.29 41.40 71.19
#